data_AF-X6N5E1-F1
#
_entry.id   AF-X6N5E1-F1
#
_cell.length_a   1.000
_cell.length_b   1.000
_cell.length_c   1.000
_cell.angle_alpha   90.00
_cell.angle_beta   90.00
_cell.angle_gamma   90.00
#
_symmetry.space_group_name_H-M   'P 1'
#
loop_
_entity.id
_entity.type
_entity.pdbx_description
1 polymer ?
#
loop_
_entity_poly.entity_id
_entity_poly.type
_entity_poly.pdbx_seq_one_letter_code
_entity_poly.pdbx_strand_id
1 'polypeptide(L)'
;MMELKRNLKLPTNTIDQLQFVLTTIRKIEQKNLKMGLIFQDITECYRCLATYNYEVGEDTFKILQGIDARWENLLFQAKTRDIELFPVKQRFTQVTSELREVFMERTIDMKKRFVQEGPDQNNISLEDGLELMNNNKESLLQLINDRTKLVNAQKLFGIEITTCPDLTFVEKQVQQLEELFNVYLFHRDKAQQWSKILWSELDVGLLSKECEDCLEKLNCLPNELKNLNTFRKVSEAIHAFKESLAVIETLKNEALRDRHWQQIMDLTSVHMDLRLSNFTLGKLFDMNLSRFAKEISAITQAAIQERKIEKKLASIKENWSKRNFELGVFKEVPILADTSEMEAELEDDVLNLQTLLNSRFVMHFRNEVQEWDKNLSGLTDCIKIWTTVQQKWMYLEAKQNKKKKKKITTQKCVYVYVNETGVFIGSEDIRTQLKNAAKAFDSIHNEFKNLMENLQSNPNAVRACKDGNRFEDLKRLSNELDACQRSLSDYLESKRNAFPRFFFISDEELLSILGSSDPTTVQEHMLKLFVNCKNLKFRGGHHIIGMESSEGETFDFIETVEATSKVEKWMNGVQKAMRTTLHRIAKEAVFTYPSKNRVDWTYDCLGMVGILGCQIWWTWQVQDTFLKKGGANIIVCVGANPKVSKGNKNAMKQLNEKMTEQINQLIVQVRRSDLTKNQRRKINTLIIIDVHARDIVAGFVRNSVSDANEFEWESQLKFYWDKDLDDVAVRQCTGSFRYGYEYMGLNGRLVITPLTDRCVITLTQALTFHMGGAPAGPAGTGKTETVKDLAKALAIPCFVTNCGEGLDFKAMGSIFSGLIQIGAWGCFDEFNRIEAEVLSV
;
A
#
# COMPACT_ATOMS: atom_id res chain seq x y z
N MET A 1 53.21 -72.71 82.20
CA MET A 1 52.23 -73.45 83.03
C MET A 1 51.60 -72.61 84.15
N MET A 2 52.36 -71.89 84.97
CA MET A 2 51.81 -71.13 86.11
C MET A 2 50.79 -70.04 85.70
N GLU A 3 51.04 -69.33 84.60
CA GLU A 3 50.15 -68.29 84.08
C GLU A 3 48.79 -68.85 83.62
N LEU A 4 48.79 -69.99 82.92
CA LEU A 4 47.56 -70.70 82.52
C LEU A 4 46.75 -71.18 83.73
N LYS A 5 47.44 -71.60 84.80
CA LYS A 5 46.80 -71.97 86.06
C LYS A 5 46.15 -70.77 86.77
N ARG A 6 46.72 -69.57 86.64
CA ARG A 6 46.16 -68.32 87.19
C ARG A 6 44.94 -67.86 86.40
N ASN A 7 45.02 -67.92 85.07
CA ASN A 7 43.93 -67.53 84.17
C ASN A 7 42.73 -68.48 84.27
N LEU A 8 42.98 -69.76 84.56
CA LEU A 8 41.91 -70.69 84.88
C LEU A 8 41.11 -70.20 86.07
N LYS A 9 41.70 -69.70 87.17
CA LYS A 9 41.01 -69.40 88.44
C LYS A 9 40.21 -68.07 88.52
N LEU A 10 40.03 -67.34 87.42
CA LEU A 10 39.31 -66.05 87.40
C LEU A 10 37.78 -66.20 87.58
N PRO A 11 37.09 -65.30 88.30
CA PRO A 11 35.63 -65.39 88.46
C PRO A 11 34.88 -65.17 87.13
N THR A 12 33.78 -65.91 86.91
CA THR A 12 33.01 -65.94 85.65
C THR A 12 31.59 -65.40 85.84
N ASN A 13 31.47 -64.12 86.24
CA ASN A 13 30.17 -63.51 86.56
C ASN A 13 29.57 -62.70 85.38
N THR A 14 30.37 -62.37 84.37
CA THR A 14 29.92 -61.66 83.16
C THR A 14 30.19 -62.51 81.91
N ILE A 15 29.42 -62.26 80.84
CA ILE A 15 29.55 -62.97 79.55
C ILE A 15 30.96 -62.80 78.98
N ASP A 16 31.56 -61.62 79.10
CA ASP A 16 32.93 -61.35 78.63
C ASP A 16 34.00 -62.09 79.46
N GLN A 17 33.79 -62.22 80.77
CA GLN A 17 34.68 -63.00 81.65
C GLN A 17 34.54 -64.50 81.40
N LEU A 18 33.32 -64.98 81.15
CA LEU A 18 33.06 -66.36 80.74
C LEU A 18 33.72 -66.66 79.38
N GLN A 19 33.63 -65.74 78.42
CA GLN A 19 34.32 -65.83 77.13
C GLN A 19 35.84 -65.93 77.31
N PHE A 20 36.44 -65.13 78.18
CA PHE A 20 37.88 -65.18 78.43
C PHE A 20 38.34 -66.52 79.04
N VAL A 21 37.60 -67.05 80.01
CA VAL A 21 37.90 -68.33 80.67
C VAL A 21 37.69 -69.51 79.73
N LEU A 22 36.62 -69.54 78.94
CA LEU A 22 36.36 -70.61 77.96
C LEU A 22 37.38 -70.63 76.81
N THR A 23 37.80 -69.45 76.35
CA THR A 23 38.87 -69.33 75.35
C THR A 23 40.20 -69.84 75.92
N THR A 24 40.46 -69.62 77.21
CA THR A 24 41.66 -70.13 77.91
C THR A 24 41.62 -71.65 78.07
N ILE A 25 40.46 -72.24 78.38
CA ILE A 25 40.27 -73.70 78.45
C ILE A 25 40.53 -74.34 77.07
N ARG A 26 39.89 -73.83 76.00
CA ARG A 26 40.14 -74.32 74.63
C ARG A 26 41.61 -74.22 74.24
N LYS A 27 42.31 -73.14 74.62
CA LYS A 27 43.75 -72.98 74.37
C LYS A 27 44.60 -74.03 75.10
N ILE A 28 44.21 -74.45 76.31
CA ILE A 28 44.92 -75.51 77.06
C ILE A 28 44.69 -76.87 76.39
N GLU A 29 43.47 -77.18 75.98
CA GLU A 29 43.14 -78.43 75.27
C GLU A 29 43.84 -78.54 73.92
N GLN A 30 43.83 -77.47 73.12
CA GLN A 30 44.52 -77.45 71.82
C GLN A 30 46.05 -77.60 71.96
N LYS A 31 46.64 -77.13 73.07
CA LYS A 31 48.08 -77.26 73.32
C LYS A 31 48.48 -78.59 73.96
N ASN A 32 47.53 -79.45 74.33
CA ASN A 32 47.82 -80.72 75.00
C ASN A 32 48.74 -81.64 74.16
N LEU A 33 48.34 -81.92 72.92
CA LEU A 33 49.09 -82.77 71.99
C LEU A 33 50.50 -82.24 71.73
N LYS A 34 50.64 -80.92 71.58
CA LYS A 34 51.92 -80.26 71.31
C LYS A 34 52.86 -80.30 72.51
N MET A 35 52.34 -80.11 73.73
CA MET A 35 53.17 -80.15 74.93
C MET A 35 53.57 -81.58 75.33
N GLY A 36 52.69 -82.57 75.10
CA GLY A 36 53.00 -83.98 75.32
C GLY A 36 54.16 -84.49 74.46
N LEU A 37 54.22 -84.10 73.18
CA LEU A 37 55.34 -84.42 72.30
C LEU A 37 56.66 -83.80 72.79
N ILE A 38 56.62 -82.53 73.22
CA ILE A 38 57.82 -81.84 73.73
C ILE A 38 58.35 -82.49 75.01
N PHE A 39 57.48 -82.96 75.91
CA PHE A 39 57.92 -83.65 77.13
C PHE A 39 58.49 -85.04 76.84
N GLN A 40 57.93 -85.77 75.86
CA GLN A 40 58.51 -87.03 75.40
C GLN A 40 59.89 -86.84 74.76
N ASP A 41 60.05 -85.84 73.88
CA ASP A 41 61.34 -85.53 73.25
C ASP A 41 62.40 -85.18 74.31
N ILE A 42 62.05 -84.35 75.29
CA ILE A 42 62.96 -84.01 76.39
C ILE A 42 63.31 -85.26 77.20
N THR A 43 62.34 -86.12 77.52
CA THR A 43 62.58 -87.36 78.28
C THR A 43 63.50 -88.32 77.53
N GLU A 44 63.33 -88.50 76.22
CA GLU A 44 64.19 -89.35 75.39
C GLU A 44 65.59 -88.75 75.20
N CYS A 45 65.72 -87.42 75.06
CA CYS A 45 67.03 -86.76 75.06
C CYS A 45 67.82 -87.04 76.36
N TYR A 46 67.16 -86.94 77.51
CA TYR A 46 67.80 -87.25 78.80
C TYR A 46 68.05 -88.75 78.99
N ARG A 47 67.24 -89.63 78.40
CA ARG A 47 67.48 -91.08 78.37
C ARG A 47 68.71 -91.44 77.53
N CYS A 48 68.89 -90.81 76.38
CA CYS A 48 70.10 -90.96 75.58
C CYS A 48 71.33 -90.48 76.35
N LEU A 49 71.27 -89.31 77.00
CA LEU A 49 72.36 -88.79 77.83
C LEU A 49 72.73 -89.76 78.97
N ALA A 50 71.74 -90.39 79.61
CA ALA A 50 71.94 -91.41 80.63
C ALA A 50 72.58 -92.70 80.11
N THR A 51 72.33 -93.07 78.84
CA THR A 51 72.86 -94.31 78.23
C THR A 51 74.36 -94.20 77.90
N TYR A 52 74.86 -92.98 77.66
CA TYR A 52 76.28 -92.70 77.44
C TYR A 52 77.05 -92.35 78.73
N ASN A 53 76.48 -92.62 79.92
CA ASN A 53 77.06 -92.36 81.25
C ASN A 53 77.50 -90.90 81.49
N TYR A 54 76.78 -89.92 80.94
CA TYR A 54 76.97 -88.52 81.31
C TYR A 54 76.26 -88.20 82.64
N GLU A 55 76.98 -87.64 83.62
CA GLU A 55 76.38 -87.22 84.89
C GLU A 55 75.44 -86.02 84.69
N VAL A 56 74.15 -86.23 84.93
CA VAL A 56 73.13 -85.18 84.99
C VAL A 56 72.81 -84.90 86.46
N GLY A 57 72.79 -83.62 86.87
CA GLY A 57 72.50 -83.23 88.25
C GLY A 57 71.13 -83.71 88.74
N GLU A 58 71.07 -84.22 89.98
CA GLU A 58 69.87 -84.86 90.58
C GLU A 58 68.63 -83.95 90.62
N ASP A 59 68.81 -82.62 90.76
CA ASP A 59 67.68 -81.67 90.79
C ASP A 59 66.93 -81.60 89.46
N THR A 60 67.67 -81.64 88.35
CA THR A 60 67.10 -81.70 87.00
C THR A 60 66.33 -83.00 86.76
N PHE A 61 66.81 -84.11 87.33
CA PHE A 61 66.16 -85.41 87.23
C PHE A 61 64.81 -85.44 87.97
N LYS A 62 64.73 -84.83 89.17
CA LYS A 62 63.48 -84.69 89.94
C LYS A 62 62.44 -83.81 89.24
N ILE A 63 62.88 -82.77 88.52
CA ILE A 63 61.95 -81.91 87.76
C ILE A 63 61.42 -82.65 86.53
N LEU A 64 62.27 -83.42 85.83
CA LEU A 64 61.87 -84.21 84.66
C LEU A 64 60.81 -85.27 85.03
N GLN A 65 61.04 -86.05 86.09
CA GLN A 65 60.06 -87.06 86.56
C GLN A 65 58.71 -86.46 86.97
N GLY A 66 58.68 -85.18 87.37
CA GLY A 66 57.47 -84.52 87.85
C GLY A 66 56.79 -83.58 86.84
N ILE A 67 57.25 -83.48 85.59
CA ILE A 67 56.72 -82.50 84.62
C ILE A 67 55.42 -82.97 83.97
N ASP A 68 55.34 -84.26 83.61
CA ASP A 68 54.13 -84.86 83.04
C ASP A 68 52.98 -84.83 84.04
N ALA A 69 53.24 -85.23 85.29
CA ALA A 69 52.25 -85.16 86.37
C ALA A 69 51.72 -83.74 86.63
N ARG A 70 52.56 -82.71 86.47
CA ARG A 70 52.13 -81.30 86.63
C ARG A 70 51.26 -80.82 85.47
N TRP A 71 51.54 -81.27 84.25
CA TRP A 71 50.75 -80.94 83.07
C TRP A 71 49.42 -81.69 83.06
N GLU A 72 49.42 -82.97 83.43
CA GLU A 72 48.18 -83.75 83.62
C GLU A 72 47.29 -83.13 84.69
N ASN A 73 47.85 -82.63 85.80
CA ASN A 73 47.08 -81.94 86.82
C ASN A 73 46.50 -80.60 86.32
N LEU A 74 47.22 -79.87 85.46
CA LEU A 74 46.69 -78.65 84.83
C LEU A 74 45.55 -78.97 83.85
N LEU A 75 45.68 -80.04 83.07
CA LEU A 75 44.62 -80.53 82.17
C LEU A 75 43.41 -81.02 82.93
N PHE A 76 43.63 -81.73 84.03
CA PHE A 76 42.57 -82.16 84.92
C PHE A 76 41.84 -80.93 85.47
N GLN A 77 42.55 -79.92 85.99
CA GLN A 77 41.94 -78.66 86.45
C GLN A 77 41.18 -77.92 85.35
N ALA A 78 41.67 -77.92 84.11
CA ALA A 78 40.97 -77.32 82.98
C ALA A 78 39.68 -78.07 82.64
N LYS A 79 39.71 -79.41 82.61
CA LYS A 79 38.54 -80.25 82.36
C LYS A 79 37.51 -80.18 83.48
N THR A 80 37.94 -80.24 84.75
CA THR A 80 37.07 -80.08 85.91
C THR A 80 36.35 -78.75 85.86
N ARG A 81 37.07 -77.67 85.52
CA ARG A 81 36.49 -76.34 85.44
C ARG A 81 35.59 -76.15 84.21
N ASP A 82 35.84 -76.84 83.11
CA ASP A 82 34.94 -76.85 81.95
C ASP A 82 33.61 -77.57 82.27
N ILE A 83 33.67 -78.64 83.06
CA ILE A 83 32.50 -79.36 83.58
C ILE A 83 31.72 -78.49 84.57
N GLU A 84 32.39 -77.79 85.49
CA GLU A 84 31.75 -76.83 86.42
C GLU A 84 31.03 -75.70 85.68
N LEU A 85 31.55 -75.28 84.51
CA LEU A 85 30.97 -74.21 83.68
C LEU A 85 29.88 -74.69 82.73
N PHE A 86 29.61 -75.99 82.62
CA PHE A 86 28.56 -76.56 81.76
C PHE A 86 27.14 -76.03 82.05
N PRO A 87 26.65 -75.98 83.32
CA PRO A 87 25.34 -75.40 83.61
C PRO A 87 25.25 -73.90 83.33
N VAL A 88 26.38 -73.18 83.41
CA VAL A 88 26.46 -71.75 83.07
C VAL A 88 26.36 -71.56 81.55
N LYS A 89 27.04 -72.40 80.74
CA LYS A 89 26.91 -72.40 79.28
C LYS A 89 25.47 -72.66 78.83
N GLN A 90 24.78 -73.65 79.41
CA GLN A 90 23.38 -73.96 79.07
C GLN A 90 22.44 -72.77 79.34
N ARG A 91 22.59 -72.09 80.48
CA ARG A 91 21.79 -70.90 80.79
C ARG A 91 22.03 -69.77 79.80
N PHE A 92 23.28 -69.49 79.42
CA PHE A 92 23.58 -68.42 78.45
C PHE A 92 23.15 -68.78 77.02
N THR A 93 23.17 -70.05 76.63
CA THR A 93 22.61 -70.50 75.34
C THR A 93 21.09 -70.31 75.29
N GLN A 94 20.37 -70.65 76.37
CA GLN A 94 18.93 -70.41 76.49
C GLN A 94 18.56 -68.92 76.44
N VAL A 95 19.28 -68.08 77.20
CA VAL A 95 19.09 -66.62 77.18
C VAL A 95 19.37 -66.06 75.77
N THR A 96 20.36 -66.58 75.07
CA THR A 96 20.69 -66.13 73.69
C THR A 96 19.62 -66.57 72.67
N SER A 97 18.98 -67.74 72.86
CA SER A 97 17.85 -68.15 72.02
C SER A 97 16.58 -67.34 72.29
N GLU A 98 16.29 -67.00 73.55
CA GLU A 98 15.16 -66.14 73.91
C GLU A 98 15.36 -64.72 73.35
N LEU A 99 16.58 -64.16 73.48
CA LEU A 99 16.93 -62.87 72.88
C LEU A 99 16.79 -62.86 71.36
N ARG A 100 17.04 -64.00 70.68
CA ARG A 100 16.83 -64.14 69.23
C ARG A 100 15.35 -64.07 68.86
N GLU A 101 14.48 -64.75 69.60
CA GLU A 101 13.03 -64.74 69.34
C GLU A 101 12.44 -63.34 69.58
N VAL A 102 12.80 -62.70 70.69
CA VAL A 102 12.41 -61.31 70.99
C VAL A 102 12.90 -60.34 69.91
N PHE A 103 14.11 -60.53 69.38
CA PHE A 103 14.64 -59.69 68.30
C PHE A 103 13.90 -59.90 66.98
N MET A 104 13.55 -61.13 66.62
CA MET A 104 12.76 -61.42 65.42
C MET A 104 11.36 -60.83 65.49
N GLU A 105 10.70 -60.90 66.65
CA GLU A 105 9.40 -60.24 66.87
C GLU A 105 9.50 -58.72 66.73
N ARG A 106 10.52 -58.09 67.30
CA ARG A 106 10.77 -56.65 67.14
C ARG A 106 10.99 -56.25 65.68
N THR A 107 11.65 -57.11 64.90
CA THR A 107 11.91 -56.85 63.48
C THR A 107 10.62 -56.93 62.65
N ILE A 108 9.74 -57.88 62.97
CA ILE A 108 8.42 -58.03 62.33
C ILE A 108 7.50 -56.87 62.73
N ASP A 109 7.52 -56.47 64.01
CA ASP A 109 6.71 -55.36 64.51
C ASP A 109 7.14 -54.03 63.87
N MET A 110 8.44 -53.80 63.71
CA MET A 110 8.98 -52.63 63.01
C MET A 110 8.52 -52.58 61.54
N LYS A 111 8.55 -53.72 60.83
CA LYS A 111 8.02 -53.80 59.46
C LYS A 111 6.51 -53.50 59.41
N LYS A 112 5.72 -53.99 60.38
CA LYS A 112 4.28 -53.69 60.45
C LYS A 112 4.03 -52.20 60.69
N ARG A 113 4.72 -51.59 61.65
CA ARG A 113 4.63 -50.14 61.91
C ARG A 113 5.06 -49.31 60.70
N PHE A 114 6.14 -49.71 60.02
CA PHE A 114 6.60 -49.02 58.83
C PHE A 114 5.60 -49.09 57.67
N VAL A 115 4.87 -50.20 57.51
CA VAL A 115 3.84 -50.32 56.47
C VAL A 115 2.54 -49.58 56.86
N GLN A 116 2.15 -49.62 58.14
CA GLN A 116 0.88 -49.03 58.61
C GLN A 116 0.96 -47.52 58.92
N GLU A 117 2.09 -47.06 59.45
CA GLU A 117 2.33 -45.69 59.94
C GLU A 117 3.54 -45.04 59.24
N GLY A 118 3.97 -45.61 58.11
CA GLY A 118 5.14 -45.11 57.38
C GLY A 118 4.91 -43.82 56.59
N PRO A 119 6.00 -43.20 56.11
CA PRO A 119 5.96 -41.91 55.41
C PRO A 119 5.12 -41.88 54.13
N ASP A 120 4.81 -43.06 53.57
CA ASP A 120 4.09 -43.21 52.29
C ASP A 120 2.56 -43.32 52.42
N GLN A 121 2.03 -43.12 53.63
CA GLN A 121 0.58 -43.13 53.88
C GLN A 121 -0.12 -41.87 53.34
N ASN A 122 -1.32 -42.04 52.79
CA ASN A 122 -2.06 -40.98 52.11
C ASN A 122 -2.38 -39.76 53.00
N ASN A 123 -2.55 -39.95 54.31
CA ASN A 123 -3.02 -38.93 55.25
C ASN A 123 -1.93 -38.08 55.90
N ILE A 124 -0.64 -38.28 55.55
CA ILE A 124 0.48 -37.60 56.21
C ILE A 124 1.00 -36.44 55.33
N SER A 125 1.25 -35.27 55.94
CA SER A 125 1.88 -34.12 55.27
C SER A 125 3.34 -34.42 54.93
N LEU A 126 3.90 -33.72 53.94
CA LEU A 126 5.32 -33.88 53.57
C LEU A 126 6.28 -33.51 54.72
N GLU A 127 5.84 -32.68 55.67
CA GLU A 127 6.61 -32.30 56.86
C GLU A 127 6.53 -33.37 57.97
N ASP A 128 5.33 -33.83 58.30
CA ASP A 128 5.12 -34.92 59.26
C ASP A 128 5.78 -36.23 58.79
N GLY A 129 5.80 -36.46 57.47
CA GLY A 129 6.49 -37.60 56.85
C GLY A 129 8.02 -37.56 57.01
N LEU A 130 8.60 -36.36 57.11
CA LEU A 130 10.04 -36.14 57.27
C LEU A 130 10.49 -36.39 58.73
N GLU A 131 9.66 -36.00 59.70
CA GLU A 131 9.87 -36.31 61.12
C GLU A 131 9.71 -37.82 61.38
N LEU A 132 8.66 -38.44 60.82
CA LEU A 132 8.44 -39.89 60.91
C LEU A 132 9.57 -40.67 60.23
N MET A 133 10.13 -40.16 59.13
CA MET A 133 11.28 -40.76 58.47
C MET A 133 12.53 -40.72 59.37
N ASN A 134 12.83 -39.58 60.01
CA ASN A 134 13.97 -39.45 60.92
C ASN A 134 13.85 -40.37 62.15
N ASN A 135 12.66 -40.43 62.75
CA ASN A 135 12.38 -41.32 63.90
C ASN A 135 12.52 -42.81 63.52
N ASN A 136 12.06 -43.19 62.32
CA ASN A 136 12.21 -44.55 61.80
C ASN A 136 13.68 -44.89 61.48
N LYS A 137 14.48 -43.91 61.03
CA LYS A 137 15.92 -44.07 60.77
C LYS A 137 16.71 -44.32 62.06
N GLU A 138 16.45 -43.56 63.12
CA GLU A 138 17.08 -43.79 64.43
C GLU A 138 16.73 -45.17 65.00
N SER A 139 15.46 -45.56 64.90
CA SER A 139 14.98 -46.88 65.33
C SER A 139 15.61 -48.02 64.53
N LEU A 140 15.79 -47.84 63.21
CA LEU A 140 16.46 -48.80 62.33
C LEU A 140 17.95 -48.96 62.66
N LEU A 141 18.66 -47.86 62.97
CA LEU A 141 20.06 -47.89 63.40
C LEU A 141 20.26 -48.65 64.72
N GLN A 142 19.35 -48.50 65.69
CA GLN A 142 19.38 -49.26 66.94
C GLN A 142 19.23 -50.77 66.69
N LEU A 143 18.28 -51.17 65.83
CA LEU A 143 18.06 -52.58 65.48
C LEU A 143 19.23 -53.19 64.68
N ILE A 144 19.91 -52.41 63.83
CA ILE A 144 21.13 -52.86 63.14
C ILE A 144 22.27 -53.11 64.13
N ASN A 145 22.44 -52.25 65.15
CA ASN A 145 23.46 -52.43 66.18
C ASN A 145 23.15 -53.63 67.10
N ASP A 146 21.88 -53.89 67.36
CA ASP A 146 21.48 -55.07 68.12
C ASP A 146 21.61 -56.37 67.31
N ARG A 147 21.39 -56.32 65.98
CA ARG A 147 21.70 -57.42 65.05
C ARG A 147 23.18 -57.80 65.11
N THR A 148 24.11 -56.84 65.07
CA THR A 148 25.54 -57.14 65.09
C THR A 148 25.97 -57.76 66.42
N LYS A 149 25.42 -57.31 67.56
CA LYS A 149 25.63 -57.92 68.87
C LYS A 149 25.11 -59.37 68.94
N LEU A 150 23.91 -59.63 68.42
CA LEU A 150 23.33 -60.98 68.38
C LEU A 150 24.10 -61.94 67.47
N VAL A 151 24.53 -61.49 66.29
CA VAL A 151 25.36 -62.28 65.38
C VAL A 151 26.70 -62.66 66.02
N ASN A 152 27.30 -61.77 66.80
CA ASN A 152 28.53 -62.04 67.53
C ASN A 152 28.30 -63.07 68.66
N ALA A 153 27.20 -62.96 69.41
CA ALA A 153 26.83 -63.94 70.43
C ALA A 153 26.54 -65.34 69.83
N GLN A 154 25.85 -65.40 68.69
CA GLN A 154 25.52 -66.66 68.00
C GLN A 154 26.76 -67.42 67.51
N LYS A 155 27.75 -66.70 66.96
CA LYS A 155 29.06 -67.30 66.58
C LYS A 155 29.82 -67.88 67.78
N LEU A 156 29.66 -67.30 68.97
CA LEU A 156 30.37 -67.69 70.19
C LEU A 156 29.85 -69.01 70.78
N PHE A 157 28.53 -69.20 70.75
CA PHE A 157 27.87 -70.40 71.28
C PHE A 157 27.66 -71.51 70.24
N GLY A 158 28.09 -71.29 68.99
CA GLY A 158 27.94 -72.26 67.90
C GLY A 158 26.50 -72.42 67.42
N ILE A 159 25.69 -71.38 67.55
CA ILE A 159 24.28 -71.33 67.14
C ILE A 159 24.23 -70.83 65.68
N GLU A 160 23.29 -71.34 64.87
CA GLU A 160 23.09 -70.87 63.50
C GLU A 160 22.82 -69.36 63.43
N ILE A 161 23.48 -68.69 62.48
CA ILE A 161 23.40 -67.24 62.27
C ILE A 161 22.01 -66.89 61.76
N THR A 162 21.33 -65.95 62.42
CA THR A 162 19.98 -65.52 62.02
C THR A 162 20.02 -64.57 60.82
N THR A 163 19.38 -64.95 59.70
CA THR A 163 19.12 -64.07 58.56
C THR A 163 17.84 -63.27 58.81
N CYS A 164 17.91 -61.93 58.73
CA CYS A 164 16.77 -61.04 58.99
C CYS A 164 16.31 -60.34 57.69
N PRO A 165 15.51 -60.99 56.83
CA PRO A 165 15.09 -60.44 55.54
C PRO A 165 14.18 -59.20 55.67
N ASP A 166 13.38 -59.14 56.74
CA ASP A 166 12.45 -58.04 57.01
C ASP A 166 13.18 -56.72 57.34
N LEU A 167 14.31 -56.80 58.05
CA LEU A 167 15.13 -55.62 58.36
C LEU A 167 15.77 -55.05 57.09
N THR A 168 16.30 -55.92 56.22
CA THR A 168 16.88 -55.50 54.92
C THR A 168 15.85 -54.91 53.97
N PHE A 169 14.57 -55.33 54.07
CA PHE A 169 13.48 -54.72 53.29
C PHE A 169 13.21 -53.28 53.74
N VAL A 170 13.12 -53.04 55.06
CA VAL A 170 12.86 -51.70 55.57
C VAL A 170 14.07 -50.78 55.35
N GLU A 171 15.29 -51.29 55.46
CA GLU A 171 16.51 -50.54 55.13
C GLU A 171 16.52 -50.04 53.68
N LYS A 172 16.18 -50.90 52.71
CA LYS A 172 16.09 -50.52 51.29
C LYS A 172 14.99 -49.47 51.03
N GLN A 173 13.83 -49.61 51.68
CA GLN A 173 12.69 -48.70 51.55
C GLN A 173 12.99 -47.31 52.17
N VAL A 174 13.64 -47.27 53.33
CA VAL A 174 14.06 -46.01 53.99
C VAL A 174 15.08 -45.27 53.14
N GLN A 175 16.06 -45.98 52.55
CA GLN A 175 17.05 -45.37 51.66
C GLN A 175 16.39 -44.78 50.40
N GLN A 176 15.40 -45.48 49.84
CA GLN A 176 14.61 -45.03 48.70
C GLN A 176 13.77 -43.77 49.01
N LEU A 177 13.14 -43.70 50.19
CA LEU A 177 12.41 -42.51 50.63
C LEU A 177 13.36 -41.34 50.95
N GLU A 178 14.59 -41.61 51.40
CA GLU A 178 15.60 -40.58 51.67
C GLU A 178 15.99 -39.81 50.41
N GLU A 179 16.18 -40.51 49.29
CA GLU A 179 16.47 -39.87 48.00
C GLU A 179 15.32 -38.95 47.56
N LEU A 180 14.06 -39.36 47.79
CA LEU A 180 12.87 -38.55 47.47
C LEU A 180 12.74 -37.31 48.36
N PHE A 181 12.88 -37.47 49.68
CA PHE A 181 12.79 -36.35 50.61
C PHE A 181 13.95 -35.36 50.45
N ASN A 182 15.14 -35.80 50.03
CA ASN A 182 16.24 -34.91 49.69
C ASN A 182 15.93 -34.00 48.49
N VAL A 183 15.25 -34.52 47.46
CA VAL A 183 14.77 -33.70 46.33
C VAL A 183 13.71 -32.70 46.79
N TYR A 184 12.81 -33.11 47.69
CA TYR A 184 11.82 -32.22 48.29
C TYR A 184 12.47 -31.12 49.16
N LEU A 185 13.44 -31.45 50.01
CA LEU A 185 14.20 -30.49 50.81
C LEU A 185 14.94 -29.49 49.93
N PHE A 186 15.57 -29.96 48.84
CA PHE A 186 16.22 -29.09 47.87
C PHE A 186 15.25 -28.10 47.23
N HIS A 187 14.06 -28.57 46.79
CA HIS A 187 13.02 -27.69 46.26
C HIS A 187 12.50 -26.71 47.31
N ARG A 188 12.26 -27.16 48.56
CA ARG A 188 11.77 -26.33 49.66
C ARG A 188 12.75 -25.22 50.03
N ASP A 189 14.02 -25.55 50.18
CA ASP A 189 15.06 -24.58 50.55
C ASP A 189 15.25 -23.55 49.43
N LYS A 190 15.14 -23.97 48.16
CA LYS A 190 15.13 -23.08 47.00
C LYS A 190 13.87 -22.19 46.96
N ALA A 191 12.68 -22.75 47.20
CA ALA A 191 11.45 -21.99 47.30
C ALA A 191 11.49 -20.93 48.40
N GLN A 192 12.07 -21.24 49.57
CA GLN A 192 12.29 -20.27 50.64
C GLN A 192 13.30 -19.18 50.25
N GLN A 193 14.37 -19.51 49.51
CA GLN A 193 15.30 -18.51 48.98
C GLN A 193 14.60 -17.57 48.00
N TRP A 194 13.79 -18.11 47.09
CA TRP A 194 13.07 -17.31 46.10
C TRP A 194 11.99 -16.42 46.73
N SER A 195 11.33 -16.87 47.80
CA SER A 195 10.33 -16.07 48.52
C SER A 195 10.88 -14.74 49.09
N LYS A 196 12.20 -14.66 49.31
CA LYS A 196 12.91 -13.49 49.84
C LYS A 196 13.39 -12.51 48.76
N ILE A 197 13.32 -12.87 47.48
CA ILE A 197 13.76 -12.03 46.36
C ILE A 197 12.77 -10.87 46.15
N LEU A 198 13.31 -9.67 45.90
CA LEU A 198 12.56 -8.47 45.54
C LEU A 198 12.08 -8.54 44.09
N TRP A 199 10.88 -8.04 43.82
CA TRP A 199 10.26 -8.06 42.50
C TRP A 199 11.08 -7.37 41.40
N SER A 200 11.81 -6.31 41.75
CA SER A 200 12.68 -5.57 40.83
C SER A 200 13.92 -6.35 40.37
N GLU A 201 14.40 -7.28 41.19
CA GLU A 201 15.61 -8.09 40.96
C GLU A 201 15.28 -9.51 40.45
N LEU A 202 13.99 -9.81 40.30
CA LEU A 202 13.48 -11.12 39.93
C LEU A 202 13.84 -11.47 38.47
N ASP A 203 14.66 -12.50 38.24
CA ASP A 203 14.85 -13.06 36.90
C ASP A 203 13.99 -14.32 36.69
N VAL A 204 12.91 -14.17 35.93
CA VAL A 204 11.94 -15.24 35.66
C VAL A 204 12.55 -16.36 34.81
N GLY A 205 13.54 -16.05 33.96
CA GLY A 205 14.20 -17.04 33.10
C GLY A 205 15.11 -17.99 33.88
N LEU A 206 15.87 -17.44 34.83
CA LEU A 206 16.70 -18.25 35.75
C LEU A 206 15.84 -19.14 36.66
N LEU A 207 14.74 -18.61 37.19
CA LEU A 207 13.81 -19.36 38.05
C LEU A 207 13.12 -20.52 37.31
N SER A 208 12.67 -20.30 36.06
CA SER A 208 12.09 -21.37 35.25
C SER A 208 13.10 -22.49 34.97
N LYS A 209 14.35 -22.13 34.68
CA LYS A 209 15.42 -23.11 34.42
C LYS A 209 15.75 -23.94 35.66
N GLU A 210 15.88 -23.30 36.84
CA GLU A 210 16.14 -24.01 38.09
C GLU A 210 14.98 -24.93 38.52
N CYS A 211 13.72 -24.58 38.17
CA CYS A 211 12.58 -25.47 38.35
C CYS A 211 12.58 -26.66 37.39
N GLU A 212 13.02 -26.46 36.14
CA GLU A 212 13.20 -27.55 35.18
C GLU A 212 14.31 -28.50 35.62
N ASP A 213 15.42 -27.99 36.16
CA ASP A 213 16.48 -28.81 36.75
C ASP A 213 15.97 -29.67 37.93
N CYS A 214 15.01 -29.17 38.71
CA CYS A 214 14.36 -29.95 39.78
C CYS A 214 13.44 -31.04 39.23
N LEU A 215 12.70 -30.75 38.15
CA LEU A 215 11.85 -31.73 37.46
C LEU A 215 12.68 -32.82 36.75
N GLU A 216 13.84 -32.47 36.17
CA GLU A 216 14.77 -33.44 35.58
C GLU A 216 15.33 -34.39 36.65
N LYS A 217 15.74 -33.86 37.80
CA LYS A 217 16.20 -34.67 38.93
C LYS A 217 15.12 -35.60 39.47
N LEU A 218 13.86 -35.15 39.50
CA LEU A 218 12.71 -35.98 39.89
C LEU A 218 12.46 -37.10 38.86
N ASN A 219 12.62 -36.82 37.56
CA ASN A 219 12.36 -37.78 36.48
C ASN A 219 13.46 -38.85 36.31
N CYS A 220 14.70 -38.53 36.71
CA CYS A 220 15.85 -39.46 36.71
C CYS A 220 15.79 -40.55 37.80
N LEU A 221 14.82 -40.48 38.72
CA LEU A 221 14.66 -41.49 39.77
C LEU A 221 14.14 -42.84 39.22
N PRO A 222 14.60 -43.99 39.75
CA PRO A 222 14.14 -45.33 39.37
C PRO A 222 12.61 -45.47 39.32
N ASN A 223 12.09 -46.21 38.32
CA ASN A 223 10.63 -46.39 38.13
C ASN A 223 9.89 -47.02 39.33
N GLU A 224 10.61 -47.73 40.20
CA GLU A 224 10.08 -48.32 41.44
C GLU A 224 9.62 -47.26 42.45
N LEU A 225 10.21 -46.06 42.42
CA LEU A 225 9.90 -44.91 43.29
C LEU A 225 8.71 -44.09 42.79
N LYS A 226 8.34 -44.21 41.50
CA LYS A 226 7.24 -43.44 40.88
C LYS A 226 5.85 -43.91 41.32
N ASN A 227 5.76 -45.13 41.86
CA ASN A 227 4.52 -45.71 42.36
C ASN A 227 4.18 -45.28 43.80
N LEU A 228 5.10 -44.59 44.49
CA LEU A 228 4.91 -44.13 45.87
C LEU A 228 4.02 -42.88 45.90
N ASN A 229 3.13 -42.78 46.89
CA ASN A 229 2.24 -41.62 47.06
C ASN A 229 3.03 -40.35 47.37
N THR A 230 4.18 -40.51 48.04
CA THR A 230 5.11 -39.43 48.38
C THR A 230 5.68 -38.77 47.12
N PHE A 231 5.98 -39.55 46.05
CA PHE A 231 6.43 -39.02 44.76
C PHE A 231 5.35 -38.18 44.09
N ARG A 232 4.08 -38.63 44.13
CA ARG A 232 2.94 -37.88 43.56
C ARG A 232 2.75 -36.52 44.24
N LYS A 233 2.83 -36.46 45.58
CA LYS A 233 2.72 -35.20 46.34
C LYS A 233 3.85 -34.22 46.03
N VAL A 234 5.09 -34.70 45.92
CA VAL A 234 6.25 -33.86 45.56
C VAL A 234 6.13 -33.38 44.10
N SER A 235 5.68 -34.23 43.19
CA SER A 235 5.44 -33.87 41.79
C SER A 235 4.35 -32.81 41.66
N GLU A 236 3.22 -32.96 42.35
CA GLU A 236 2.13 -31.97 42.41
C GLU A 236 2.62 -30.61 42.94
N ALA A 237 3.45 -30.61 43.99
CA ALA A 237 4.02 -29.37 44.54
C ALA A 237 4.95 -28.65 43.55
N ILE A 238 5.80 -29.37 42.82
CA ILE A 238 6.72 -28.78 41.83
C ILE A 238 5.95 -28.31 40.58
N HIS A 239 4.94 -29.05 40.14
CA HIS A 239 4.09 -28.64 39.03
C HIS A 239 3.24 -27.40 39.35
N ALA A 240 2.65 -27.33 40.55
CA ALA A 240 1.94 -26.14 41.01
C ALA A 240 2.87 -24.91 41.08
N PHE A 241 4.15 -25.13 41.42
CA PHE A 241 5.16 -24.08 41.40
C PHE A 241 5.50 -23.63 39.96
N LYS A 242 5.61 -24.56 38.99
CA LYS A 242 5.81 -24.22 37.58
C LYS A 242 4.65 -23.40 37.00
N GLU A 243 3.42 -23.74 37.34
CA GLU A 243 2.24 -23.00 36.88
C GLU A 243 2.18 -21.59 37.45
N SER A 244 2.55 -21.39 38.72
CA SER A 244 2.59 -20.05 39.32
C SER A 244 3.70 -19.17 38.71
N LEU A 245 4.85 -19.75 38.36
CA LEU A 245 5.93 -19.05 37.64
C LEU A 245 5.49 -18.52 36.27
N ALA A 246 4.71 -19.30 35.50
CA ALA A 246 4.20 -18.85 34.21
C ALA A 246 3.27 -17.63 34.36
N VAL A 247 2.46 -17.58 35.42
CA VAL A 247 1.62 -16.39 35.72
C VAL A 247 2.48 -15.19 36.12
N ILE A 248 3.55 -15.42 36.89
CA ILE A 248 4.52 -14.37 37.27
C ILE A 248 5.19 -13.75 36.04
N GLU A 249 5.54 -14.57 35.03
CA GLU A 249 6.08 -14.07 33.76
C GLU A 249 5.13 -13.08 33.07
N THR A 250 3.83 -13.41 33.04
CA THR A 250 2.82 -12.51 32.46
C THR A 250 2.65 -11.20 33.25
N LEU A 251 2.79 -11.26 34.58
CA LEU A 251 2.68 -10.12 35.49
C LEU A 251 3.91 -9.21 35.49
N LYS A 252 5.08 -9.69 35.01
CA LYS A 252 6.28 -8.86 34.87
C LYS A 252 6.21 -7.94 33.63
N ASN A 253 5.18 -8.04 32.80
CA ASN A 253 5.04 -7.19 31.63
C ASN A 253 4.86 -5.72 32.03
N GLU A 254 5.79 -4.86 31.58
CA GLU A 254 5.78 -3.40 31.76
C GLU A 254 4.51 -2.68 31.27
N ALA A 255 3.63 -3.37 30.54
CA ALA A 255 2.33 -2.83 30.13
C ALA A 255 1.35 -2.65 31.30
N LEU A 256 1.58 -3.32 32.45
CA LEU A 256 0.74 -3.17 33.63
C LEU A 256 0.96 -1.81 34.31
N ARG A 257 -0.14 -1.21 34.76
CA ARG A 257 -0.23 0.10 35.42
C ARG A 257 -1.02 -0.09 36.71
N ASP A 258 -1.00 0.91 37.59
CA ASP A 258 -1.65 0.84 38.92
C ASP A 258 -3.12 0.38 38.86
N ARG A 259 -3.86 0.77 37.82
CA ARG A 259 -5.24 0.33 37.57
C ARG A 259 -5.40 -1.18 37.32
N HIS A 260 -4.46 -1.79 36.59
CA HIS A 260 -4.48 -3.22 36.32
C HIS A 260 -4.13 -3.99 37.59
N TRP A 261 -3.23 -3.44 38.41
CA TRP A 261 -2.94 -3.98 39.73
C TRP A 261 -4.13 -3.86 40.69
N GLN A 262 -4.92 -2.79 40.62
CA GLN A 262 -6.19 -2.67 41.35
C GLN A 262 -7.19 -3.75 40.93
N GLN A 263 -7.37 -3.99 39.64
CA GLN A 263 -8.24 -5.08 39.15
C GLN A 263 -7.78 -6.47 39.61
N ILE A 264 -6.46 -6.71 39.65
CA ILE A 264 -5.89 -7.97 40.17
C ILE A 264 -6.12 -8.08 41.68
N MET A 265 -6.01 -6.99 42.43
CA MET A 265 -6.28 -6.97 43.88
C MET A 265 -7.76 -7.21 44.20
N ASP A 266 -8.66 -6.63 43.40
CA ASP A 266 -10.11 -6.84 43.56
C ASP A 266 -10.50 -8.30 43.25
N LEU A 267 -9.88 -8.93 42.24
CA LEU A 267 -10.11 -10.33 41.90
C LEU A 267 -9.56 -11.30 42.96
N THR A 268 -8.38 -11.01 43.49
CA THR A 268 -7.72 -11.88 44.49
C THR A 268 -8.23 -11.64 45.91
N SER A 269 -9.04 -10.60 46.14
CA SER A 269 -9.55 -10.19 47.46
C SER A 269 -8.45 -9.86 48.49
N VAL A 270 -7.22 -9.64 48.04
CA VAL A 270 -6.05 -9.35 48.88
C VAL A 270 -5.55 -7.96 48.53
N HIS A 271 -5.74 -7.02 49.46
CA HIS A 271 -5.26 -5.64 49.31
C HIS A 271 -3.76 -5.56 49.62
N MET A 272 -2.98 -5.06 48.68
CA MET A 272 -1.54 -4.84 48.83
C MET A 272 -1.18 -3.36 48.65
N ASP A 273 -0.16 -2.90 49.37
CA ASP A 273 0.42 -1.57 49.20
C ASP A 273 1.32 -1.54 47.94
N LEU A 274 0.91 -0.78 46.93
CA LEU A 274 1.50 -0.68 45.58
C LEU A 274 2.88 0.02 45.49
N ARG A 275 3.68 0.04 46.56
CA ARG A 275 5.06 0.54 46.45
C ARG A 275 5.98 -0.60 46.04
N LEU A 276 6.26 -0.66 44.74
CA LEU A 276 7.17 -1.57 44.03
C LEU A 276 8.57 -1.76 44.69
N SER A 277 8.95 -0.97 45.68
CA SER A 277 10.24 -1.04 46.36
C SER A 277 10.36 -2.10 47.46
N ASN A 278 9.25 -2.55 48.07
CA ASN A 278 9.26 -3.51 49.19
C ASN A 278 8.53 -4.83 48.87
N PHE A 279 8.32 -5.10 47.59
CA PHE A 279 7.50 -6.22 47.13
C PHE A 279 8.35 -7.49 46.99
N THR A 280 8.06 -8.50 47.84
CA THR A 280 8.76 -9.79 47.84
C THR A 280 7.92 -10.88 47.17
N LEU A 281 8.58 -11.81 46.50
CA LEU A 281 7.92 -12.92 45.79
C LEU A 281 7.07 -13.79 46.74
N GLY A 282 7.44 -13.89 48.02
CA GLY A 282 6.67 -14.62 49.04
C GLY A 282 5.23 -14.14 49.20
N LYS A 283 4.99 -12.82 49.23
CA LYS A 283 3.63 -12.26 49.36
C LYS A 283 2.76 -12.55 48.13
N LEU A 284 3.39 -12.75 46.98
CA LEU A 284 2.72 -13.07 45.72
C LEU A 284 2.37 -14.57 45.64
N PHE A 285 3.16 -15.45 46.26
CA PHE A 285 2.83 -16.87 46.40
C PHE A 285 1.65 -17.12 47.34
N ASP A 286 1.51 -16.32 48.41
CA ASP A 286 0.38 -16.40 49.34
C ASP A 286 -0.99 -16.14 48.65
N MET A 287 -0.99 -15.46 47.50
CA MET A 287 -2.20 -15.13 46.73
C MET A 287 -2.73 -16.29 45.88
N ASN A 288 -2.07 -17.46 45.84
CA ASN A 288 -2.49 -18.64 45.06
C ASN A 288 -2.91 -18.28 43.62
N LEU A 289 -2.05 -17.53 42.92
CA LEU A 289 -2.31 -16.97 41.60
C LEU A 289 -2.61 -18.02 40.50
N SER A 290 -2.27 -19.28 40.73
CA SER A 290 -2.60 -20.40 39.83
C SER A 290 -4.10 -20.55 39.62
N ARG A 291 -4.94 -20.20 40.62
CA ARG A 291 -6.41 -20.29 40.51
C ARG A 291 -7.01 -19.27 39.54
N PHE A 292 -6.39 -18.09 39.43
CA PHE A 292 -6.89 -16.97 38.64
C PHE A 292 -6.06 -16.71 37.36
N ALA A 293 -5.23 -17.69 36.95
CA ALA A 293 -4.31 -17.56 35.82
C ALA A 293 -4.97 -17.05 34.53
N LYS A 294 -6.21 -17.51 34.23
CA LYS A 294 -6.96 -17.09 33.03
C LYS A 294 -7.39 -15.63 33.07
N GLU A 295 -7.83 -15.15 34.23
CA GLU A 295 -8.32 -13.78 34.41
C GLU A 295 -7.15 -12.79 34.45
N ILE A 296 -6.05 -13.17 35.10
CA ILE A 296 -4.80 -12.40 35.09
C ILE A 296 -4.22 -12.33 33.66
N SER A 297 -4.30 -13.42 32.90
CA SER A 297 -3.92 -13.42 31.48
C SER A 297 -4.79 -12.47 30.64
N ALA A 298 -6.09 -12.40 30.90
CA ALA A 298 -6.99 -11.48 30.20
C ALA A 298 -6.67 -10.01 30.52
N ILE A 299 -6.39 -9.67 31.79
CA ILE A 299 -6.00 -8.32 32.21
C ILE A 299 -4.65 -7.93 31.61
N THR A 300 -3.66 -8.82 31.63
CA THR A 300 -2.35 -8.57 31.01
C THR A 300 -2.47 -8.39 29.49
N GLN A 301 -3.31 -9.18 28.82
CA GLN A 301 -3.59 -8.97 27.40
C GLN A 301 -4.27 -7.63 27.11
N ALA A 302 -5.23 -7.21 27.95
CA ALA A 302 -5.85 -5.89 27.83
C ALA A 302 -4.80 -4.79 27.98
N ALA A 303 -3.93 -4.87 29.00
CA ALA A 303 -2.84 -3.93 29.23
C ALA A 303 -1.85 -3.85 28.05
N ILE A 304 -1.50 -4.98 27.45
CA ILE A 304 -0.62 -5.02 26.25
C ILE A 304 -1.28 -4.29 25.07
N GLN A 305 -2.58 -4.49 24.86
CA GLN A 305 -3.31 -3.79 23.79
C GLN A 305 -3.44 -2.29 24.08
N GLU A 306 -3.69 -1.90 25.33
CA GLU A 306 -3.68 -0.49 25.75
C GLU A 306 -2.33 0.19 25.49
N ARG A 307 -1.21 -0.47 25.83
CA ARG A 307 0.13 0.07 25.56
C ARG A 307 0.40 0.23 24.06
N LYS A 308 -0.15 -0.64 23.22
CA LYS A 308 -0.07 -0.48 21.75
C LYS A 308 -0.85 0.75 21.28
N ILE A 309 -2.05 0.99 21.82
CA ILE A 309 -2.85 2.19 21.52
C ILE A 309 -2.08 3.45 21.95
N GLU A 310 -1.52 3.45 23.16
CA GLU A 310 -0.73 4.57 23.70
C GLU A 310 0.49 4.90 22.82
N LYS A 311 1.27 3.88 22.42
CA LYS A 311 2.42 4.07 21.52
C LYS A 311 2.02 4.64 20.16
N LYS A 312 0.94 4.11 19.56
CA LYS A 312 0.43 4.63 18.27
C LYS A 312 -0.03 6.07 18.40
N LEU A 313 -0.82 6.39 19.44
CA LEU A 313 -1.29 7.74 19.70
C LEU A 313 -0.12 8.72 19.95
N ALA A 314 0.90 8.30 20.70
CA ALA A 314 2.09 9.11 20.94
C ALA A 314 2.87 9.38 19.64
N SER A 315 3.01 8.38 18.76
CA SER A 315 3.65 8.55 17.45
C SER A 315 2.88 9.54 16.56
N ILE A 316 1.55 9.44 16.51
CA ILE A 316 0.70 10.37 15.74
C ILE A 316 0.88 11.80 16.29
N LYS A 317 0.81 11.97 17.62
CA LYS A 317 1.02 13.27 18.28
C LYS A 317 2.39 13.87 17.93
N GLU A 318 3.45 13.07 17.98
CA GLU A 318 4.80 13.53 17.69
C GLU A 318 4.96 13.92 16.21
N ASN A 319 4.48 13.10 15.28
CA ASN A 319 4.53 13.38 13.84
C ASN A 319 3.83 14.69 13.50
N TRP A 320 2.58 14.86 13.92
CA TRP A 320 1.77 16.05 13.62
C TRP A 320 2.21 17.30 14.37
N SER A 321 2.92 17.16 15.49
CA SER A 321 3.55 18.29 16.18
C SER A 321 4.73 18.89 15.43
N LYS A 322 5.41 18.09 14.59
CA LYS A 322 6.60 18.52 13.82
C LYS A 322 6.30 18.79 12.34
N ARG A 323 5.18 18.28 11.82
CA ARG A 323 4.81 18.43 10.41
C ARG A 323 4.47 19.89 10.08
N ASN A 324 5.15 20.42 9.07
CA ASN A 324 4.98 21.78 8.57
C ASN A 324 4.51 21.74 7.11
N PHE A 325 3.71 22.71 6.71
CA PHE A 325 3.39 22.92 5.30
C PHE A 325 4.62 23.35 4.51
N GLU A 326 4.81 22.75 3.35
CA GLU A 326 5.79 23.20 2.38
C GLU A 326 5.21 24.34 1.55
N LEU A 327 5.92 25.47 1.49
CA LEU A 327 5.49 26.66 0.77
C LEU A 327 6.33 26.85 -0.50
N GLY A 328 5.67 26.96 -1.63
CA GLY A 328 6.22 27.46 -2.89
C GLY A 328 6.00 28.98 -3.03
N VAL A 329 6.54 29.57 -4.10
CA VAL A 329 6.32 30.99 -4.43
C VAL A 329 5.69 31.09 -5.82
N PHE A 330 4.56 31.78 -5.91
CA PHE A 330 3.89 32.11 -7.16
C PHE A 330 3.67 33.62 -7.24
N LYS A 331 4.31 34.29 -8.22
CA LYS A 331 4.19 35.74 -8.46
C LYS A 331 4.28 36.58 -7.16
N GLU A 332 5.32 36.32 -6.36
CA GLU A 332 5.60 37.01 -5.09
C GLU A 332 4.66 36.67 -3.92
N VAL A 333 3.64 35.83 -4.12
CA VAL A 333 2.77 35.30 -3.05
C VAL A 333 3.22 33.88 -2.67
N PRO A 334 3.41 33.56 -1.39
CA PRO A 334 3.65 32.18 -0.96
C PRO A 334 2.41 31.33 -1.21
N ILE A 335 2.57 30.13 -1.75
CA ILE A 335 1.49 29.16 -2.03
C ILE A 335 1.82 27.82 -1.39
N LEU A 336 0.82 26.99 -1.09
CA LEU A 336 1.06 25.60 -0.71
C LEU A 336 1.70 24.86 -1.89
N ALA A 337 2.77 24.12 -1.60
CA ALA A 337 3.41 23.21 -2.55
C ALA A 337 2.58 21.92 -2.70
N ASP A 338 3.20 20.83 -3.17
CA ASP A 338 2.52 19.54 -3.32
C ASP A 338 2.12 18.98 -1.95
N THR A 339 0.81 18.90 -1.68
CA THR A 339 0.25 18.37 -0.44
C THR A 339 -0.13 16.89 -0.52
N SER A 340 0.10 16.23 -1.67
CA SER A 340 -0.39 14.86 -1.90
C SER A 340 0.15 13.81 -0.93
N GLU A 341 1.44 13.86 -0.60
CA GLU A 341 2.06 12.95 0.38
C GLU A 341 1.46 13.15 1.78
N MET A 342 1.22 14.41 2.15
CA MET A 342 0.62 14.77 3.44
C MET A 342 -0.85 14.38 3.53
N GLU A 343 -1.60 14.50 2.43
CA GLU A 343 -2.99 14.03 2.35
C GLU A 343 -3.08 12.51 2.50
N ALA A 344 -2.17 11.76 1.88
CA ALA A 344 -2.11 10.31 2.02
C ALA A 344 -1.79 9.87 3.47
N GLU A 345 -0.79 10.50 4.10
CA GLU A 345 -0.44 10.26 5.51
C GLU A 345 -1.62 10.60 6.45
N LEU A 346 -2.36 11.67 6.17
CA LEU A 346 -3.55 12.05 6.94
C LEU A 346 -4.66 11.02 6.84
N GLU A 347 -4.96 10.54 5.62
CA GLU A 347 -6.02 9.56 5.41
C GLU A 347 -5.70 8.23 6.11
N ASP A 348 -4.43 7.80 6.08
CA ASP A 348 -3.96 6.62 6.82
C ASP A 348 -4.06 6.81 8.35
N ASP A 349 -3.64 7.96 8.88
CA ASP A 349 -3.70 8.25 10.31
C ASP A 349 -5.14 8.39 10.83
N VAL A 350 -6.05 8.99 10.05
CA VAL A 350 -7.49 9.05 10.36
C VAL A 350 -8.09 7.65 10.39
N LEU A 351 -7.78 6.79 9.40
CA LEU A 351 -8.24 5.39 9.38
C LEU A 351 -7.70 4.60 10.57
N ASN A 352 -6.44 4.84 10.94
CA ASN A 352 -5.83 4.26 12.13
C ASN A 352 -6.57 4.70 13.40
N LEU A 353 -6.86 5.99 13.58
CA LEU A 353 -7.60 6.51 14.75
C LEU A 353 -9.04 5.94 14.81
N GLN A 354 -9.74 5.85 13.68
CA GLN A 354 -11.08 5.23 13.61
C GLN A 354 -11.04 3.75 13.99
N THR A 355 -10.01 3.02 13.55
CA THR A 355 -9.79 1.63 13.95
C THR A 355 -9.52 1.51 15.45
N LEU A 356 -8.78 2.46 16.04
CA LEU A 356 -8.55 2.52 17.47
C LEU A 356 -9.83 2.85 18.25
N LEU A 357 -10.71 3.72 17.75
CA LEU A 357 -12.02 4.03 18.36
C LEU A 357 -12.96 2.83 18.42
N ASN A 358 -12.88 1.94 17.43
CA ASN A 358 -13.67 0.70 17.37
C ASN A 358 -13.08 -0.42 18.26
N SER A 359 -11.89 -0.22 18.84
CA SER A 359 -11.28 -1.18 19.75
C SER A 359 -11.95 -1.16 21.12
N ARG A 360 -12.25 -2.35 21.65
CA ARG A 360 -12.77 -2.54 23.02
C ARG A 360 -11.84 -2.03 24.13
N PHE A 361 -10.55 -1.84 23.84
CA PHE A 361 -9.53 -1.42 24.80
C PHE A 361 -9.30 0.11 24.81
N VAL A 362 -10.11 0.89 24.09
CA VAL A 362 -9.88 2.34 23.93
C VAL A 362 -10.47 3.19 25.07
N MET A 363 -11.22 2.61 26.03
CA MET A 363 -12.04 3.38 26.99
C MET A 363 -11.29 4.52 27.68
N HIS A 364 -10.04 4.30 28.10
CA HIS A 364 -9.24 5.32 28.78
C HIS A 364 -8.70 6.42 27.86
N PHE A 365 -8.46 6.10 26.59
CA PHE A 365 -7.94 7.04 25.59
C PHE A 365 -9.03 7.62 24.70
N ARG A 366 -10.30 7.24 24.90
CA ARG A 366 -11.41 7.55 23.99
C ARG A 366 -11.54 9.06 23.73
N ASN A 367 -11.48 9.87 24.78
CA ASN A 367 -11.59 11.32 24.65
C ASN A 367 -10.43 11.91 23.83
N GLU A 368 -9.20 11.46 24.09
CA GLU A 368 -8.02 11.92 23.36
C GLU A 368 -8.04 11.46 21.90
N VAL A 369 -8.38 10.19 21.63
CA VAL A 369 -8.48 9.65 20.28
C VAL A 369 -9.60 10.36 19.51
N GLN A 370 -10.75 10.63 20.13
CA GLN A 370 -11.84 11.40 19.51
C GLN A 370 -11.44 12.85 19.21
N GLU A 371 -10.66 13.48 20.09
CA GLU A 371 -10.18 14.84 19.86
C GLU A 371 -9.20 14.87 18.67
N TRP A 372 -8.24 13.93 18.62
CA TRP A 372 -7.30 13.82 17.50
C TRP A 372 -7.97 13.41 16.19
N ASP A 373 -8.96 12.53 16.22
CA ASP A 373 -9.77 12.17 15.06
C ASP A 373 -10.51 13.38 14.48
N LYS A 374 -11.15 14.20 15.33
CA LYS A 374 -11.77 15.46 14.91
C LYS A 374 -10.75 16.46 14.37
N ASN A 375 -9.58 16.56 15.01
CA ASN A 375 -8.54 17.49 14.61
C ASN A 375 -7.93 17.13 13.25
N LEU A 376 -7.62 15.86 13.01
CA LEU A 376 -7.07 15.39 11.74
C LEU A 376 -8.13 15.38 10.64
N SER A 377 -9.38 14.98 10.94
CA SER A 377 -10.48 15.09 9.96
C SER A 377 -10.70 16.54 9.53
N GLY A 378 -10.74 17.47 10.49
CA GLY A 378 -10.85 18.90 10.20
C GLY A 378 -9.65 19.47 9.43
N LEU A 379 -8.45 18.95 9.67
CA LEU A 379 -7.24 19.29 8.92
C LEU A 379 -7.36 18.82 7.46
N THR A 380 -7.82 17.59 7.21
CA THR A 380 -8.06 17.05 5.87
C THR A 380 -9.05 17.92 5.08
N ASP A 381 -10.18 18.27 5.70
CA ASP A 381 -11.17 19.14 5.06
C ASP A 381 -10.59 20.54 4.80
N CYS A 382 -9.81 21.09 5.74
CA CYS A 382 -9.17 22.39 5.58
C CYS A 382 -8.15 22.39 4.44
N ILE A 383 -7.30 21.37 4.32
CA ILE A 383 -6.32 21.25 3.23
C ILE A 383 -7.04 21.15 1.89
N LYS A 384 -8.08 20.31 1.79
CA LYS A 384 -8.87 20.13 0.55
C LYS A 384 -9.49 21.46 0.07
N ILE A 385 -10.12 22.22 0.99
CA ILE A 385 -10.68 23.54 0.64
C ILE A 385 -9.57 24.53 0.33
N TRP A 386 -8.46 24.55 1.07
CA TRP A 386 -7.34 25.46 0.82
C TRP A 386 -6.74 25.26 -0.57
N THR A 387 -6.46 24.01 -0.93
CA THR A 387 -5.96 23.65 -2.28
C THR A 387 -6.96 24.07 -3.35
N THR A 388 -8.27 23.88 -3.11
CA THR A 388 -9.33 24.34 -4.02
C THR A 388 -9.34 25.87 -4.18
N VAL A 389 -9.27 26.63 -3.08
CA VAL A 389 -9.22 28.10 -3.07
C VAL A 389 -7.97 28.58 -3.82
N GLN A 390 -6.82 27.97 -3.54
CA GLN A 390 -5.56 28.28 -4.21
C GLN A 390 -5.67 28.06 -5.72
N GLN A 391 -6.21 26.92 -6.16
CA GLN A 391 -6.38 26.64 -7.60
C GLN A 391 -7.31 27.65 -8.27
N LYS A 392 -8.45 27.98 -7.66
CA LYS A 392 -9.41 28.97 -8.18
C LYS A 392 -8.81 30.38 -8.23
N TRP A 393 -8.11 30.78 -7.17
CA TRP A 393 -7.41 32.06 -7.10
C TRP A 393 -6.32 32.14 -8.16
N MET A 394 -5.49 31.09 -8.30
CA MET A 394 -4.47 31.01 -9.34
C MET A 394 -5.06 31.09 -10.74
N TYR A 395 -6.21 30.48 -11.02
CA TYR A 395 -6.88 30.59 -12.31
C TYR A 395 -7.29 32.04 -12.64
N LEU A 396 -7.81 32.77 -11.66
CA LEU A 396 -8.23 34.17 -11.85
C LEU A 396 -7.04 35.16 -11.86
N GLU A 397 -5.97 34.84 -11.14
CA GLU A 397 -4.75 35.64 -11.03
C GLU A 397 -3.74 35.35 -12.16
N ALA A 398 -3.75 34.15 -12.74
CA ALA A 398 -2.76 33.69 -13.70
C ALA A 398 -3.33 33.45 -15.09
N LYS A 399 -2.73 34.11 -16.09
CA LYS A 399 -2.49 33.48 -17.39
C LYS A 399 -1.52 32.31 -17.17
N GLN A 400 -2.01 31.07 -17.17
CA GLN A 400 -1.14 29.93 -17.40
C GLN A 400 -0.81 29.88 -18.90
N ASN A 401 0.36 30.40 -19.29
CA ASN A 401 0.89 30.11 -20.62
C ASN A 401 2.11 29.19 -20.52
N LYS A 402 2.03 28.10 -21.27
CA LYS A 402 2.98 26.98 -21.38
C LYS A 402 4.45 27.41 -21.33
N LYS A 403 5.25 26.67 -20.57
CA LYS A 403 6.73 26.70 -20.57
C LYS A 403 7.26 26.65 -22.02
N LYS A 404 7.65 27.79 -22.62
CA LYS A 404 8.51 27.79 -23.82
C LYS A 404 9.97 27.72 -23.37
N LYS A 405 10.57 26.53 -23.46
CA LYS A 405 12.03 26.37 -23.38
C LYS A 405 12.67 27.10 -24.56
N LYS A 406 13.28 28.27 -24.34
CA LYS A 406 14.27 28.83 -25.27
C LYS A 406 15.65 28.41 -24.79
N LYS A 407 16.28 27.48 -25.52
CA LYS A 407 17.71 27.18 -25.35
C LYS A 407 18.49 28.39 -25.84
N ILE A 408 19.17 29.09 -24.93
CA ILE A 408 20.30 29.96 -25.28
C ILE A 408 21.51 29.42 -24.53
N THR A 409 22.62 29.42 -25.24
CA THR A 409 23.89 28.73 -25.01
C THR A 409 24.46 28.88 -23.58
N THR A 410 24.99 27.77 -23.08
CA THR A 410 25.92 27.58 -21.95
C THR A 410 25.69 28.37 -20.65
N GLN A 411 25.15 27.64 -19.68
CA GLN A 411 25.52 27.74 -18.26
C GLN A 411 25.10 29.01 -17.49
N LYS A 412 23.87 29.48 -17.72
CA LYS A 412 23.02 30.09 -16.69
C LYS A 412 21.59 30.17 -17.25
N CYS A 413 20.69 29.33 -16.73
CA CYS A 413 19.26 29.46 -17.03
C CYS A 413 18.74 30.66 -16.24
N VAL A 414 18.61 31.82 -16.89
CA VAL A 414 17.86 32.95 -16.33
C VAL A 414 16.45 32.87 -16.91
N TYR A 415 15.47 32.63 -16.03
CA TYR A 415 14.06 32.74 -16.36
C TYR A 415 13.75 34.21 -16.62
N VAL A 416 13.51 34.58 -17.87
CA VAL A 416 12.92 35.88 -18.20
C VAL A 416 11.45 35.61 -18.48
N TYR A 417 10.60 35.95 -17.52
CA TYR A 417 9.15 36.01 -17.71
C TYR A 417 8.87 37.15 -18.68
N VAL A 418 8.27 36.84 -19.83
CA VAL A 418 7.75 37.86 -20.74
C VAL A 418 6.27 37.58 -20.94
N ASN A 419 5.48 38.62 -20.73
CA ASN A 419 4.03 38.76 -20.84
C ASN A 419 3.22 38.38 -19.60
N GLU A 420 3.23 39.35 -18.69
CA GLU A 420 2.21 39.67 -17.70
C GLU A 420 0.81 39.68 -18.31
N THR A 421 -0.17 39.12 -17.61
CA THR A 421 -1.53 39.67 -17.41
C THR A 421 -2.40 38.60 -16.75
N GLY A 422 -2.74 38.77 -15.46
CA GLY A 422 -3.82 38.00 -14.83
C GLY A 422 -5.18 38.39 -15.41
N VAL A 423 -6.20 37.53 -15.33
CA VAL A 423 -7.52 37.80 -15.93
C VAL A 423 -8.11 39.10 -15.37
N PHE A 424 -8.07 39.28 -14.05
CA PHE A 424 -8.55 40.50 -13.39
C PHE A 424 -7.46 41.52 -13.06
N ILE A 425 -6.19 41.13 -12.93
CA ILE A 425 -5.12 42.07 -12.54
C ILE A 425 -4.46 42.72 -13.77
N GLY A 426 -4.36 42.00 -14.88
CA GLY A 426 -3.60 42.43 -16.05
C GLY A 426 -4.41 43.12 -17.16
N SER A 427 -5.71 42.88 -17.26
CA SER A 427 -6.53 43.43 -18.34
C SER A 427 -7.46 44.55 -17.85
N GLU A 428 -7.06 45.80 -18.09
CA GLU A 428 -7.83 46.98 -17.71
C GLU A 428 -9.23 47.00 -18.37
N ASP A 429 -9.35 46.45 -19.58
CA ASP A 429 -10.60 46.33 -20.33
C ASP A 429 -11.60 45.34 -19.72
N ILE A 430 -11.13 44.25 -19.09
CA ILE A 430 -12.02 43.30 -18.39
C ILE A 430 -12.40 43.88 -17.03
N ARG A 431 -11.47 44.54 -16.31
CA ARG A 431 -11.77 45.23 -15.04
C ARG A 431 -12.81 46.33 -15.21
N THR A 432 -12.74 47.08 -16.30
CA THR A 432 -13.70 48.17 -16.57
C THR A 432 -15.09 47.63 -16.94
N GLN A 433 -15.17 46.46 -17.58
CA GLN A 433 -16.45 45.80 -17.91
C GLN A 433 -17.04 45.04 -16.71
N LEU A 434 -16.21 44.40 -15.89
CA LEU A 434 -16.60 43.62 -14.71
C LEU A 434 -16.18 44.29 -13.39
N LYS A 435 -16.57 45.56 -13.19
CA LYS A 435 -16.13 46.37 -12.03
C LYS A 435 -16.45 45.72 -10.67
N ASN A 436 -17.62 45.12 -10.53
CA ASN A 436 -18.06 44.51 -9.26
C ASN A 436 -17.26 43.25 -8.96
N ALA A 437 -17.07 42.37 -9.95
CA ALA A 437 -16.27 41.15 -9.80
C ALA A 437 -14.78 41.47 -9.59
N ALA A 438 -14.25 42.48 -10.28
CA ALA A 438 -12.87 42.94 -10.08
C ALA A 438 -12.62 43.46 -8.66
N LYS A 439 -13.52 44.30 -8.13
CA LYS A 439 -13.42 44.78 -6.74
C LYS A 439 -13.55 43.67 -5.71
N ALA A 440 -14.46 42.72 -5.94
CA ALA A 440 -14.59 41.53 -5.08
C ALA A 440 -13.29 40.71 -5.10
N PHE A 441 -12.73 40.47 -6.29
CA PHE A 441 -11.46 39.76 -6.44
C PHE A 441 -10.28 40.47 -5.77
N ASP A 442 -10.18 41.81 -5.85
CA ASP A 442 -9.14 42.57 -5.15
C ASP A 442 -9.21 42.38 -3.62
N SER A 443 -10.44 42.35 -3.06
CA SER A 443 -10.65 42.06 -1.64
C SER A 443 -10.20 40.63 -1.28
N ILE A 444 -10.64 39.65 -2.06
CA ILE A 444 -10.28 38.23 -1.91
C ILE A 444 -8.76 38.04 -2.03
N HIS A 445 -8.12 38.72 -2.99
CA HIS A 445 -6.69 38.63 -3.23
C HIS A 445 -5.89 39.12 -2.01
N ASN A 446 -6.26 40.28 -1.45
CA ASN A 446 -5.62 40.80 -0.24
C ASN A 446 -5.85 39.89 0.98
N GLU A 447 -7.06 39.36 1.12
CA GLU A 447 -7.38 38.42 2.20
C GLU A 447 -6.59 37.12 2.08
N PHE A 448 -6.53 36.53 0.89
CA PHE A 448 -5.74 35.32 0.61
C PHE A 448 -4.25 35.57 0.81
N LYS A 449 -3.72 36.73 0.37
CA LYS A 449 -2.31 37.09 0.58
C LYS A 449 -1.96 37.18 2.07
N ASN A 450 -2.77 37.89 2.87
CA ASN A 450 -2.60 37.96 4.32
C ASN A 450 -2.67 36.56 4.97
N LEU A 451 -3.57 35.72 4.47
CA LEU A 451 -3.76 34.35 4.94
C LEU A 451 -2.49 33.50 4.68
N MET A 452 -1.85 33.66 3.52
CA MET A 452 -0.60 32.99 3.17
C MET A 452 0.64 33.56 3.90
N GLU A 453 0.69 34.86 4.16
CA GLU A 453 1.75 35.48 4.99
C GLU A 453 1.69 35.00 6.45
N ASN A 454 0.47 34.84 6.98
CA ASN A 454 0.24 34.24 8.30
C ASN A 454 0.70 32.77 8.33
N LEU A 455 0.45 32.02 7.25
CA LEU A 455 0.92 30.63 7.13
C LEU A 455 2.45 30.54 7.08
N GLN A 456 3.10 31.48 6.40
CA GLN A 456 4.56 31.56 6.36
C GLN A 456 5.16 31.82 7.75
N SER A 457 4.45 32.56 8.60
CA SER A 457 4.88 32.85 9.98
C SER A 457 4.66 31.67 10.93
N ASN A 458 3.60 30.87 10.73
CA ASN A 458 3.29 29.67 11.51
C ASN A 458 3.05 28.47 10.58
N PRO A 459 4.10 27.74 10.16
CA PRO A 459 3.98 26.70 9.14
C PRO A 459 3.44 25.37 9.67
N ASN A 460 3.26 25.19 11.00
CA ASN A 460 2.76 23.93 11.54
C ASN A 460 1.31 23.68 11.10
N ALA A 461 1.08 22.52 10.51
CA ALA A 461 -0.17 22.26 9.80
C ALA A 461 -1.41 22.24 10.69
N VAL A 462 -1.30 21.60 11.86
CA VAL A 462 -2.40 21.50 12.82
C VAL A 462 -2.73 22.87 13.41
N ARG A 463 -1.70 23.68 13.71
CA ARG A 463 -1.91 25.03 14.27
C ARG A 463 -2.49 25.98 13.23
N ALA A 464 -1.93 25.99 12.02
CA ALA A 464 -2.38 26.86 10.94
C ALA A 464 -3.87 26.66 10.57
N CYS A 465 -4.35 25.42 10.61
CA CYS A 465 -5.76 25.12 10.34
C CYS A 465 -6.70 25.33 11.54
N LYS A 466 -6.17 25.33 12.77
CA LYS A 466 -6.93 25.61 14.01
C LYS A 466 -6.99 27.10 14.37
N ASP A 467 -6.05 27.90 13.88
CA ASP A 467 -5.98 29.32 14.18
C ASP A 467 -7.10 30.10 13.49
N GLY A 468 -8.10 30.49 14.28
CA GLY A 468 -9.12 31.51 13.94
C GLY A 468 -10.06 31.11 12.81
N ASN A 469 -11.05 30.25 13.08
CA ASN A 469 -12.14 29.84 12.17
C ASN A 469 -11.77 29.66 10.68
N ARG A 470 -10.52 29.25 10.42
CA ARG A 470 -9.87 29.26 9.09
C ARG A 470 -10.64 28.49 8.04
N PHE A 471 -11.25 27.38 8.45
CA PHE A 471 -12.07 26.55 7.59
C PHE A 471 -13.28 27.31 7.02
N GLU A 472 -14.00 28.07 7.85
CA GLU A 472 -15.14 28.86 7.41
C GLU A 472 -14.70 30.04 6.53
N ASP A 473 -13.56 30.67 6.85
CA ASP A 473 -12.99 31.74 6.03
C ASP A 473 -12.60 31.24 4.63
N LEU A 474 -11.91 30.09 4.54
CA LEU A 474 -11.56 29.47 3.26
C LEU A 474 -12.80 29.03 2.47
N LYS A 475 -13.83 28.53 3.16
CA LYS A 475 -15.10 28.16 2.52
C LYS A 475 -15.81 29.40 1.96
N ARG A 476 -15.80 30.51 2.69
CA ARG A 476 -16.29 31.81 2.20
C ARG A 476 -15.49 32.26 0.98
N LEU A 477 -14.17 32.29 1.05
CA LEU A 477 -13.30 32.67 -0.07
C LEU A 477 -13.55 31.79 -1.31
N SER A 478 -13.74 30.48 -1.13
CA SER A 478 -14.07 29.56 -2.21
C SER A 478 -15.39 29.92 -2.90
N ASN A 479 -16.43 30.22 -2.12
CA ASN A 479 -17.74 30.61 -2.65
C ASN A 479 -17.71 31.97 -3.37
N GLU A 480 -16.93 32.93 -2.85
CA GLU A 480 -16.75 34.23 -3.49
C GLU A 480 -15.94 34.11 -4.79
N LEU A 481 -14.90 33.27 -4.82
CA LEU A 481 -14.17 32.92 -6.04
C LEU A 481 -15.07 32.25 -7.08
N ASP A 482 -15.99 31.37 -6.67
CA ASP A 482 -16.98 30.76 -7.57
C ASP A 482 -17.96 31.77 -8.15
N ALA A 483 -18.32 32.81 -7.39
CA ALA A 483 -19.15 33.91 -7.89
C ALA A 483 -18.39 34.74 -8.93
N CYS A 484 -17.11 35.02 -8.69
CA CYS A 484 -16.23 35.68 -9.66
C CYS A 484 -16.06 34.86 -10.95
N GLN A 485 -15.84 33.54 -10.82
CA GLN A 485 -15.70 32.64 -11.98
C GLN A 485 -16.99 32.57 -12.79
N ARG A 486 -18.17 32.45 -12.15
CA ARG A 486 -19.46 32.49 -12.84
C ARG A 486 -19.67 33.80 -13.59
N SER A 487 -19.38 34.93 -12.96
CA SER A 487 -19.48 36.25 -13.60
C SER A 487 -18.56 36.38 -14.83
N LEU A 488 -17.37 35.76 -14.78
CA LEU A 488 -16.45 35.69 -15.91
C LEU A 488 -16.99 34.80 -17.03
N SER A 489 -17.52 33.62 -16.70
CA SER A 489 -18.12 32.71 -17.68
C SER A 489 -19.30 33.36 -18.40
N ASP A 490 -20.21 34.01 -17.67
CA ASP A 490 -21.36 34.74 -18.24
C ASP A 490 -20.90 35.86 -19.18
N TYR A 491 -19.83 36.56 -18.80
CA TYR A 491 -19.21 37.59 -19.65
C TYR A 491 -18.64 37.00 -20.94
N LEU A 492 -17.88 35.91 -20.87
CA LEU A 492 -17.32 35.24 -22.04
C LEU A 492 -18.42 34.71 -22.97
N GLU A 493 -19.49 34.16 -22.41
CA GLU A 493 -20.64 33.70 -23.19
C GLU A 493 -21.37 34.86 -23.88
N SER A 494 -21.54 36.00 -23.21
CA SER A 494 -22.06 37.22 -23.84
C SER A 494 -21.20 37.67 -25.03
N LYS A 495 -19.86 37.57 -24.91
CA LYS A 495 -18.93 37.87 -26.02
C LYS A 495 -19.02 36.86 -27.16
N ARG A 496 -19.18 35.58 -26.85
CA ARG A 496 -19.42 34.52 -27.85
C ARG A 496 -20.71 34.74 -28.62
N ASN A 497 -21.78 35.14 -27.95
CA ASN A 497 -23.05 35.47 -28.61
C ASN A 497 -22.95 36.75 -29.46
N ALA A 498 -22.12 37.72 -29.08
CA ALA A 498 -21.89 38.92 -29.89
C ALA A 498 -21.06 38.64 -31.16
N PHE A 499 -20.12 37.70 -31.11
CA PHE A 499 -19.37 37.22 -32.26
C PHE A 499 -19.24 35.69 -32.24
N PRO A 500 -20.16 34.97 -32.91
CA PRO A 500 -20.31 33.51 -32.79
C PRO A 500 -19.09 32.67 -33.17
N ARG A 501 -18.12 33.20 -33.93
CA ARG A 501 -16.86 32.49 -34.21
C ARG A 501 -16.02 32.25 -32.96
N PHE A 502 -16.25 32.99 -31.87
CA PHE A 502 -15.59 32.75 -30.59
C PHE A 502 -16.03 31.46 -29.87
N PHE A 503 -17.08 30.78 -30.34
CA PHE A 503 -17.42 29.44 -29.84
C PHE A 503 -16.37 28.38 -30.20
N PHE A 504 -15.50 28.65 -31.18
CA PHE A 504 -14.48 27.71 -31.68
C PHE A 504 -13.07 27.95 -31.13
N ILE A 505 -12.93 28.79 -30.10
CA ILE A 505 -11.68 29.03 -29.37
C ILE A 505 -11.89 28.79 -27.87
N SER A 506 -10.81 28.44 -27.16
CA SER A 506 -10.88 28.22 -25.71
C SER A 506 -11.10 29.52 -24.94
N ASP A 507 -11.55 29.42 -23.68
CA ASP A 507 -11.72 30.56 -22.79
C ASP A 507 -10.39 31.35 -22.62
N GLU A 508 -9.26 30.64 -22.53
CA GLU A 508 -7.93 31.25 -22.43
C GLU A 508 -7.56 32.07 -23.67
N GLU A 509 -7.86 31.55 -24.86
CA GLU A 509 -7.58 32.23 -26.13
C GLU A 509 -8.49 33.45 -26.29
N LEU A 510 -9.77 33.31 -25.94
CA LEU A 510 -10.72 34.42 -25.94
C LEU A 510 -10.31 35.51 -24.94
N LEU A 511 -9.87 35.15 -23.75
CA LEU A 511 -9.35 36.10 -22.76
C LEU A 511 -8.08 36.80 -23.24
N SER A 512 -7.22 36.10 -23.99
CA SER A 512 -6.03 36.73 -24.59
C SER A 512 -6.39 37.77 -25.65
N ILE A 513 -7.46 37.52 -26.41
CA ILE A 513 -8.00 38.48 -27.39
C ILE A 513 -8.67 39.67 -26.69
N LEU A 514 -9.47 39.42 -25.65
CA LEU A 514 -10.23 40.46 -24.95
C LEU A 514 -9.38 41.27 -23.97
N GLY A 515 -8.25 40.72 -23.52
CA GLY A 515 -7.38 41.34 -22.53
C GLY A 515 -6.33 42.31 -23.10
N SER A 516 -6.25 42.44 -24.44
CA SER A 516 -5.34 43.34 -25.13
C SER A 516 -6.11 44.43 -25.86
N SER A 517 -5.68 45.68 -25.72
CA SER A 517 -6.21 46.81 -26.47
C SER A 517 -5.68 46.88 -27.92
N ASP A 518 -4.64 46.10 -28.23
CA ASP A 518 -4.04 46.07 -29.56
C ASP A 518 -4.79 45.07 -30.47
N PRO A 519 -5.45 45.53 -31.57
CA PRO A 519 -6.17 44.66 -32.49
C PRO A 519 -5.28 43.66 -33.23
N THR A 520 -3.96 43.87 -33.27
CA THR A 520 -3.04 42.90 -33.89
C THR A 520 -2.92 41.59 -33.11
N THR A 521 -3.29 41.58 -31.82
CA THR A 521 -3.28 40.38 -30.96
C THR A 521 -4.14 39.24 -31.52
N VAL A 522 -5.22 39.56 -32.26
CA VAL A 522 -6.13 38.56 -32.86
C VAL A 522 -5.45 37.71 -33.93
N GLN A 523 -4.37 38.21 -34.54
CA GLN A 523 -3.65 37.56 -35.64
C GLN A 523 -3.21 36.12 -35.30
N GLU A 524 -2.82 35.86 -34.05
CA GLU A 524 -2.42 34.51 -33.61
C GLU A 524 -3.55 33.46 -33.70
N HIS A 525 -4.80 33.92 -33.63
CA HIS A 525 -6.00 33.07 -33.60
C HIS A 525 -6.80 33.07 -34.91
N MET A 526 -6.37 33.83 -35.93
CA MET A 526 -7.13 34.04 -37.17
C MET A 526 -7.43 32.74 -37.93
N LEU A 527 -6.49 31.80 -37.98
CA LEU A 527 -6.68 30.49 -38.64
C LEU A 527 -7.68 29.57 -37.91
N LYS A 528 -8.03 29.88 -36.65
CA LYS A 528 -9.09 29.18 -35.92
C LYS A 528 -10.46 29.81 -36.16
N LEU A 529 -10.50 31.14 -36.28
CA LEU A 529 -11.74 31.90 -36.45
C LEU A 529 -12.23 31.93 -37.92
N PHE A 530 -11.31 31.89 -38.87
CA PHE A 530 -11.57 31.90 -40.32
C PHE A 530 -10.88 30.72 -40.98
N VAL A 531 -11.46 30.22 -42.07
CA VAL A 531 -11.02 28.95 -42.69
C VAL A 531 -9.57 29.00 -43.17
N ASN A 532 -9.18 30.03 -43.93
CA ASN A 532 -7.82 30.19 -44.44
C ASN A 532 -7.37 31.65 -44.48
N CYS A 533 -7.68 32.40 -43.41
CA CYS A 533 -7.11 33.72 -43.20
C CYS A 533 -5.99 33.63 -42.17
N LYS A 534 -4.76 33.85 -42.60
CA LYS A 534 -3.61 33.88 -41.69
C LYS A 534 -3.48 35.25 -41.07
N ASN A 535 -3.51 36.31 -41.88
CA ASN A 535 -3.35 37.66 -41.38
C ASN A 535 -4.41 38.63 -41.91
N LEU A 536 -4.77 39.63 -41.10
CA LEU A 536 -5.43 40.86 -41.56
C LEU A 536 -4.38 41.91 -41.92
N LYS A 537 -4.60 42.64 -43.02
CA LYS A 537 -3.75 43.78 -43.40
C LYS A 537 -4.17 45.02 -42.63
N PHE A 538 -3.25 45.56 -41.84
CA PHE A 538 -3.45 46.81 -41.11
C PHE A 538 -2.76 47.99 -41.81
N ARG A 539 -3.45 49.13 -41.83
CA ARG A 539 -2.90 50.45 -42.17
C ARG A 539 -2.97 51.32 -40.91
N GLY A 540 -1.83 51.84 -40.47
CA GLY A 540 -1.75 52.68 -39.27
C GLY A 540 -2.22 51.98 -37.97
N GLY A 541 -2.08 50.66 -37.87
CA GLY A 541 -2.39 49.86 -36.67
C GLY A 541 -3.89 49.59 -36.43
N HIS A 542 -4.76 50.55 -36.74
CA HIS A 542 -6.19 50.47 -36.40
C HIS A 542 -7.14 50.30 -37.60
N HIS A 543 -6.65 50.43 -38.84
CA HIS A 543 -7.52 50.32 -40.03
C HIS A 543 -7.23 49.00 -40.74
N ILE A 544 -8.23 48.13 -40.82
CA ILE A 544 -8.13 46.85 -41.52
C ILE A 544 -8.53 47.07 -42.97
N ILE A 545 -7.59 46.82 -43.87
CA ILE A 545 -7.73 47.11 -45.30
C ILE A 545 -7.79 45.86 -46.18
N GLY A 546 -7.67 44.66 -45.61
CA GLY A 546 -7.67 43.43 -46.41
C GLY A 546 -7.29 42.19 -45.62
N MET A 547 -7.21 41.06 -46.32
CA MET A 547 -6.88 39.74 -45.75
C MET A 547 -5.75 39.07 -46.52
N GLU A 548 -5.02 38.20 -45.84
CA GLU A 548 -3.94 37.37 -46.35
C GLU A 548 -4.16 35.91 -45.97
N SER A 549 -4.04 35.01 -46.93
CA SER A 549 -4.15 33.56 -46.70
C SER A 549 -2.86 32.94 -46.17
N SER A 550 -2.92 31.68 -45.74
CA SER A 550 -1.73 30.93 -45.32
C SER A 550 -0.69 30.75 -46.45
N GLU A 551 -1.14 30.79 -47.71
CA GLU A 551 -0.30 30.73 -48.90
C GLU A 551 0.28 32.09 -49.33
N GLY A 552 -0.10 33.18 -48.66
CA GLY A 552 0.31 34.55 -49.00
C GLY A 552 -0.47 35.14 -50.17
N GLU A 553 -1.63 34.59 -50.52
CA GLU A 553 -2.56 35.27 -51.42
C GLU A 553 -3.27 36.38 -50.64
N THR A 554 -3.42 37.56 -51.25
CA THR A 554 -4.02 38.70 -50.56
C THR A 554 -5.00 39.45 -51.43
N PHE A 555 -5.97 40.10 -50.79
CA PHE A 555 -6.86 41.05 -51.43
C PHE A 555 -7.19 42.18 -50.45
N ASP A 556 -7.55 43.33 -51.01
CA ASP A 556 -7.90 44.51 -50.23
C ASP A 556 -9.43 44.65 -50.18
N PHE A 557 -9.95 45.10 -49.05
CA PHE A 557 -11.36 45.37 -48.84
C PHE A 557 -11.80 46.62 -49.61
N ILE A 558 -13.05 46.59 -50.08
CA ILE A 558 -13.69 47.77 -50.67
C ILE A 558 -13.95 48.83 -49.60
N GLU A 559 -14.45 48.37 -48.45
CA GLU A 559 -14.68 49.21 -47.27
C GLU A 559 -13.67 48.87 -46.19
N THR A 560 -12.88 49.86 -45.78
CA THR A 560 -11.93 49.73 -44.67
C THR A 560 -12.66 49.58 -43.35
N VAL A 561 -12.24 48.65 -42.49
CA VAL A 561 -12.85 48.41 -41.18
C VAL A 561 -12.00 49.05 -40.09
N GLU A 562 -12.61 49.88 -39.24
CA GLU A 562 -11.93 50.54 -38.13
C GLU A 562 -11.96 49.67 -36.86
N ALA A 563 -10.78 49.32 -36.34
CA ALA A 563 -10.58 48.47 -35.16
C ALA A 563 -10.40 49.30 -33.87
N THR A 564 -11.21 50.36 -33.70
CA THR A 564 -11.24 51.22 -32.50
C THR A 564 -12.38 50.87 -31.54
N SER A 565 -13.38 50.13 -32.01
CA SER A 565 -14.48 49.64 -31.18
C SER A 565 -14.16 48.30 -30.49
N LYS A 566 -15.10 47.75 -29.72
CA LYS A 566 -14.93 46.43 -29.09
C LYS A 566 -14.65 45.34 -30.12
N VAL A 567 -13.87 44.32 -29.74
CA VAL A 567 -13.39 43.25 -30.63
C VAL A 567 -14.52 42.58 -31.40
N GLU A 568 -15.60 42.22 -30.71
CA GLU A 568 -16.77 41.58 -31.33
C GLU A 568 -17.39 42.42 -32.46
N LYS A 569 -17.35 43.75 -32.36
CA LYS A 569 -18.03 44.66 -33.29
C LYS A 569 -17.22 44.82 -34.57
N TRP A 570 -15.92 45.09 -34.46
CA TRP A 570 -15.10 45.24 -35.66
C TRP A 570 -14.82 43.90 -36.33
N MET A 571 -14.77 42.77 -35.60
CA MET A 571 -14.68 41.43 -36.20
C MET A 571 -15.91 41.07 -37.04
N ASN A 572 -17.11 41.43 -36.59
CA ASN A 572 -18.32 41.36 -37.43
C ASN A 572 -18.21 42.27 -38.66
N GLY A 573 -17.61 43.46 -38.51
CA GLY A 573 -17.28 44.37 -39.61
C GLY A 573 -16.36 43.72 -40.65
N VAL A 574 -15.28 43.07 -40.20
CA VAL A 574 -14.34 42.32 -41.06
C VAL A 574 -15.06 41.20 -41.81
N GLN A 575 -15.93 40.42 -41.14
CA GLN A 575 -16.71 39.37 -41.79
C GLN A 575 -17.64 39.93 -42.88
N LYS A 576 -18.31 41.06 -42.62
CA LYS A 576 -19.17 41.73 -43.60
C LYS A 576 -18.35 42.27 -44.78
N ALA A 577 -17.26 42.99 -44.50
CA ALA A 577 -16.36 43.54 -45.51
C ALA A 577 -15.75 42.45 -46.40
N MET A 578 -15.36 41.31 -45.83
CA MET A 578 -14.89 40.14 -46.56
C MET A 578 -15.95 39.64 -47.55
N ARG A 579 -17.16 39.35 -47.09
CA ARG A 579 -18.24 38.82 -47.95
C ARG A 579 -18.62 39.79 -49.06
N THR A 580 -18.81 41.07 -48.74
CA THR A 580 -19.16 42.12 -49.73
C THR A 580 -18.05 42.30 -50.76
N THR A 581 -16.79 42.30 -50.32
CA THR A 581 -15.63 42.41 -51.23
C THR A 581 -15.52 41.20 -52.14
N LEU A 582 -15.64 39.98 -51.61
CA LEU A 582 -15.56 38.76 -52.41
C LEU A 582 -16.72 38.63 -53.40
N HIS A 583 -17.94 39.05 -53.02
CA HIS A 583 -19.08 39.11 -53.95
C HIS A 583 -18.79 40.02 -55.14
N ARG A 584 -18.29 41.24 -54.88
CA ARG A 584 -17.92 42.19 -55.93
C ARG A 584 -16.79 41.66 -56.82
N ILE A 585 -15.71 41.15 -56.23
CA ILE A 585 -14.58 40.58 -56.98
C ILE A 585 -15.06 39.41 -57.84
N ALA A 586 -15.96 38.56 -57.33
CA ALA A 586 -16.55 37.47 -58.10
C ALA A 586 -17.38 37.98 -59.28
N LYS A 587 -18.22 39.01 -59.09
CA LYS A 587 -19.01 39.63 -60.15
C LYS A 587 -18.13 40.16 -61.28
N GLU A 588 -17.09 40.92 -60.93
CA GLU A 588 -16.15 41.51 -61.88
C GLU A 588 -15.35 40.43 -62.62
N ALA A 589 -14.88 39.40 -61.92
CA ALA A 589 -14.17 38.29 -62.52
C ALA A 589 -15.04 37.52 -63.52
N VAL A 590 -16.28 37.18 -63.15
CA VAL A 590 -17.23 36.48 -64.04
C VAL A 590 -17.52 37.31 -65.30
N PHE A 591 -17.71 38.63 -65.15
CA PHE A 591 -17.97 39.54 -66.26
C PHE A 591 -16.78 39.70 -67.22
N THR A 592 -15.55 39.75 -66.69
CA THR A 592 -14.32 40.00 -67.48
C THR A 592 -13.76 38.76 -68.17
N TYR A 593 -14.16 37.55 -67.76
CA TYR A 593 -13.68 36.28 -68.31
C TYR A 593 -13.70 36.20 -69.86
N PRO A 594 -14.80 36.51 -70.58
CA PRO A 594 -14.82 36.39 -72.04
C PRO A 594 -13.99 37.47 -72.76
N SER A 595 -13.58 38.54 -72.08
CA SER A 595 -12.83 39.65 -72.68
C SER A 595 -11.31 39.47 -72.63
N LYS A 596 -10.80 38.46 -71.92
CA LYS A 596 -9.36 38.22 -71.72
C LYS A 596 -8.95 36.81 -72.14
N ASN A 597 -7.65 36.61 -72.36
CA ASN A 597 -7.11 35.25 -72.47
C ASN A 597 -7.29 34.52 -71.12
N ARG A 598 -7.70 33.25 -71.17
CA ARG A 598 -8.02 32.45 -69.97
C ARG A 598 -6.85 32.36 -68.98
N VAL A 599 -5.62 32.23 -69.47
CA VAL A 599 -4.42 32.12 -68.62
C VAL A 599 -4.16 33.44 -67.90
N ASP A 600 -4.14 34.54 -68.62
CA ASP A 600 -3.89 35.87 -68.06
C ASP A 600 -5.00 36.28 -67.09
N TRP A 601 -6.26 36.00 -67.43
CA TRP A 601 -7.40 36.20 -66.54
C TRP A 601 -7.27 35.42 -65.23
N THR A 602 -6.73 34.19 -65.28
CA THR A 602 -6.52 33.36 -64.07
C THR A 602 -5.47 33.96 -63.15
N TYR A 603 -4.46 34.66 -63.69
CA TYR A 603 -3.44 35.32 -62.88
C TYR A 603 -3.99 36.57 -62.17
N ASP A 604 -4.82 37.35 -62.87
CA ASP A 604 -5.46 38.56 -62.35
C ASP A 604 -6.50 38.25 -61.26
N CYS A 605 -7.20 37.12 -61.36
CA CYS A 605 -8.26 36.76 -60.42
C CYS A 605 -7.73 36.19 -59.10
N LEU A 606 -8.46 36.42 -58.01
CA LEU A 606 -8.26 35.69 -56.75
C LEU A 606 -8.46 34.19 -56.98
N GLY A 607 -7.66 33.33 -56.35
CA GLY A 607 -7.66 31.89 -56.61
C GLY A 607 -9.02 31.20 -56.53
N MET A 608 -9.74 31.42 -55.42
CA MET A 608 -11.09 30.86 -55.24
C MET A 608 -12.10 31.39 -56.27
N VAL A 609 -11.96 32.67 -56.65
CA VAL A 609 -12.84 33.33 -57.63
C VAL A 609 -12.54 32.83 -59.04
N GLY A 610 -11.28 32.58 -59.36
CA GLY A 610 -10.88 32.01 -60.65
C GLY A 610 -11.49 30.62 -60.87
N ILE A 611 -11.53 29.78 -59.83
CA ILE A 611 -12.18 28.46 -59.87
C ILE A 611 -13.69 28.63 -60.08
N LEU A 612 -14.33 29.47 -59.27
CA LEU A 612 -15.77 29.75 -59.37
C LEU A 612 -16.16 30.26 -60.76
N GLY A 613 -15.42 31.25 -61.28
CA GLY A 613 -15.68 31.81 -62.61
C GLY A 613 -15.53 30.76 -63.71
N CYS A 614 -14.50 29.91 -63.65
CA CYS A 614 -14.36 28.79 -64.59
C CYS A 614 -15.54 27.83 -64.52
N GLN A 615 -16.04 27.50 -63.33
CA GLN A 615 -17.20 26.60 -63.16
C GLN A 615 -18.50 27.22 -63.69
N ILE A 616 -18.72 28.52 -63.49
CA ILE A 616 -19.88 29.23 -64.06
C ILE A 616 -19.82 29.21 -65.58
N TRP A 617 -18.66 29.55 -66.17
CA TRP A 617 -18.49 29.57 -67.61
C TRP A 617 -18.49 28.18 -68.24
N TRP A 618 -18.06 27.15 -67.52
CA TRP A 618 -18.22 25.76 -67.94
C TRP A 618 -19.70 25.36 -67.97
N THR A 619 -20.45 25.66 -66.90
CA THR A 619 -21.89 25.39 -66.82
C THR A 619 -22.64 26.02 -67.99
N TRP A 620 -22.36 27.30 -68.26
CA TRP A 620 -22.93 28.01 -69.40
C TRP A 620 -22.54 27.40 -70.76
N GLN A 621 -21.25 27.07 -70.96
CA GLN A 621 -20.79 26.47 -72.22
C GLN A 621 -21.46 25.13 -72.52
N VAL A 622 -21.64 24.27 -71.50
CA VAL A 622 -22.31 22.97 -71.68
C VAL A 622 -23.80 23.18 -72.03
N GLN A 623 -24.51 24.06 -71.32
CA GLN A 623 -25.91 24.35 -71.63
C GLN A 623 -26.12 24.98 -73.00
N ASP A 624 -25.26 25.92 -73.41
CA ASP A 624 -25.28 26.49 -74.75
C ASP A 624 -25.04 25.41 -75.83
N THR A 625 -24.23 24.38 -75.55
CA THR A 625 -24.09 23.25 -76.48
C THR A 625 -25.33 22.36 -76.59
N PHE A 626 -26.10 22.17 -75.50
CA PHE A 626 -27.39 21.48 -75.56
C PHE A 626 -28.40 22.24 -76.44
N LEU A 627 -28.45 23.57 -76.32
CA LEU A 627 -29.28 24.43 -77.18
C LEU A 627 -28.87 24.34 -78.67
N LYS A 628 -27.57 24.36 -78.96
CA LYS A 628 -27.03 24.24 -80.33
C LYS A 628 -27.22 22.85 -80.96
N LYS A 629 -27.49 21.81 -80.16
CA LYS A 629 -27.82 20.45 -80.63
C LYS A 629 -29.31 20.26 -80.95
N GLY A 630 -30.18 21.19 -80.55
CA GLY A 630 -31.64 21.13 -80.79
C GLY A 630 -32.51 20.87 -79.55
N GLY A 631 -31.97 21.00 -78.33
CA GLY A 631 -32.75 20.89 -77.09
C GLY A 631 -33.72 22.06 -76.89
N ALA A 632 -34.92 21.79 -76.36
CA ALA A 632 -35.96 22.79 -76.12
C ALA A 632 -35.70 23.63 -74.85
N ASN A 633 -35.98 24.93 -74.94
CA ASN A 633 -36.18 25.92 -73.87
C ASN A 633 -35.31 25.78 -72.60
N ILE A 634 -34.14 26.44 -72.58
CA ILE A 634 -33.36 26.67 -71.37
C ILE A 634 -33.29 28.18 -71.08
N ILE A 635 -33.47 28.56 -69.82
CA ILE A 635 -33.30 29.92 -69.29
C ILE A 635 -31.84 30.33 -69.47
N VAL A 636 -31.56 31.20 -70.44
CA VAL A 636 -30.21 31.74 -70.68
C VAL A 636 -29.97 32.96 -69.80
N CYS A 637 -29.24 32.78 -68.69
CA CYS A 637 -28.68 33.92 -67.98
C CYS A 637 -27.38 34.36 -68.68
N VAL A 638 -27.32 35.67 -68.96
CA VAL A 638 -26.24 36.42 -69.66
C VAL A 638 -26.37 36.53 -71.19
N GLY A 639 -27.36 37.32 -71.63
CA GLY A 639 -27.16 38.37 -72.65
C GLY A 639 -26.96 37.95 -74.10
N ALA A 640 -27.27 36.71 -74.47
CA ALA A 640 -27.25 36.26 -75.86
C ALA A 640 -28.68 36.05 -76.38
N ASN A 641 -29.04 36.77 -77.45
CA ASN A 641 -30.24 36.51 -78.23
C ASN A 641 -30.21 35.05 -78.74
N PRO A 642 -31.26 34.23 -78.54
CA PRO A 642 -31.31 32.86 -79.01
C PRO A 642 -31.43 32.86 -80.54
N LYS A 643 -30.30 32.91 -81.25
CA LYS A 643 -30.25 32.57 -82.66
C LYS A 643 -30.41 31.05 -82.76
N VAL A 644 -31.62 30.61 -83.10
CA VAL A 644 -31.95 29.22 -83.42
C VAL A 644 -31.02 28.76 -84.55
N SER A 645 -29.94 28.09 -84.18
CA SER A 645 -28.95 27.53 -85.09
C SER A 645 -29.34 26.10 -85.41
N LYS A 646 -29.24 25.71 -86.69
CA LYS A 646 -29.34 24.32 -87.15
C LYS A 646 -28.56 23.38 -86.22
N GLY A 647 -29.20 22.32 -85.76
CA GLY A 647 -28.65 21.36 -84.80
C GLY A 647 -27.29 20.81 -85.25
N ASN A 648 -26.21 21.20 -84.58
CA ASN A 648 -24.87 20.67 -84.85
C ASN A 648 -24.65 19.40 -84.02
N LYS A 649 -24.82 18.23 -84.65
CA LYS A 649 -24.64 16.91 -83.99
C LYS A 649 -23.26 16.74 -83.33
N ASN A 650 -22.25 17.48 -83.79
CA ASN A 650 -20.88 17.40 -83.29
C ASN A 650 -20.53 18.47 -82.24
N ALA A 651 -21.48 19.32 -81.81
CA ALA A 651 -21.20 20.44 -80.91
C ALA A 651 -20.55 20.01 -79.57
N MET A 652 -21.04 18.93 -78.95
CA MET A 652 -20.48 18.41 -77.69
C MET A 652 -19.07 17.84 -77.89
N LYS A 653 -18.79 17.23 -79.05
CA LYS A 653 -17.45 16.73 -79.39
C LYS A 653 -16.46 17.89 -79.59
N GLN A 654 -16.88 18.95 -80.27
CA GLN A 654 -16.09 20.17 -80.43
C GLN A 654 -15.80 20.86 -79.09
N LEU A 655 -16.77 20.88 -78.15
CA LEU A 655 -16.54 21.38 -76.80
C LEU A 655 -15.50 20.54 -76.06
N ASN A 656 -15.58 19.21 -76.14
CA ASN A 656 -14.60 18.31 -75.51
C ASN A 656 -13.18 18.53 -76.06
N GLU A 657 -13.04 18.69 -77.39
CA GLU A 657 -11.76 18.99 -78.05
C GLU A 657 -11.21 20.35 -77.58
N LYS A 658 -12.07 21.39 -77.53
CA LYS A 658 -11.71 22.72 -77.00
C LYS A 658 -11.25 22.65 -75.54
N MET A 659 -11.96 21.93 -74.68
CA MET A 659 -11.56 21.76 -73.27
C MET A 659 -10.22 21.03 -73.15
N THR A 660 -9.98 20.02 -73.98
CA THR A 660 -8.71 19.29 -74.02
C THR A 660 -7.56 20.20 -74.44
N GLU A 661 -7.77 21.07 -75.43
CA GLU A 661 -6.79 22.07 -75.84
C GLU A 661 -6.49 23.08 -74.71
N GLN A 662 -7.52 23.59 -74.04
CA GLN A 662 -7.36 24.50 -72.91
C GLN A 662 -6.57 23.86 -71.75
N ILE A 663 -6.84 22.59 -71.42
CA ILE A 663 -6.07 21.86 -70.41
C ILE A 663 -4.60 21.74 -70.84
N ASN A 664 -4.32 21.40 -72.10
CA ASN A 664 -2.96 21.32 -72.61
C ASN A 664 -2.24 22.67 -72.53
N GLN A 665 -2.93 23.78 -72.80
CA GLN A 665 -2.39 25.13 -72.60
C GLN A 665 -2.02 25.37 -71.14
N LEU A 666 -2.87 25.02 -70.17
CA LEU A 666 -2.57 25.13 -68.74
C LEU A 666 -1.38 24.25 -68.33
N ILE A 667 -1.29 23.01 -68.82
CA ILE A 667 -0.16 22.10 -68.54
C ILE A 667 1.16 22.70 -69.04
N VAL A 668 1.15 23.31 -70.24
CA VAL A 668 2.34 23.99 -70.78
C VAL A 668 2.76 25.16 -69.89
N GLN A 669 1.80 25.93 -69.35
CA GLN A 669 2.11 27.03 -68.42
C GLN A 669 2.77 26.53 -67.14
N VAL A 670 2.26 25.45 -66.53
CA VAL A 670 2.82 24.89 -65.28
C VAL A 670 4.30 24.48 -65.42
N ARG A 671 4.71 24.03 -66.60
CA ARG A 671 6.09 23.62 -66.90
C ARG A 671 7.06 24.79 -66.98
N ARG A 672 6.58 26.03 -67.04
CA ARG A 672 7.45 27.21 -67.07
C ARG A 672 8.03 27.51 -65.68
N SER A 673 9.30 27.89 -65.65
CA SER A 673 10.06 28.17 -64.42
C SER A 673 9.81 29.56 -63.83
N ASP A 674 9.28 30.49 -64.62
CA ASP A 674 9.07 31.92 -64.33
C ASP A 674 7.81 32.23 -63.50
N LEU A 675 6.94 31.25 -63.24
CA LEU A 675 5.72 31.44 -62.47
C LEU A 675 5.96 31.59 -60.96
N THR A 676 5.27 32.54 -60.35
CA THR A 676 5.21 32.66 -58.88
C THR A 676 4.57 31.42 -58.26
N LYS A 677 4.88 31.16 -56.97
CA LYS A 677 4.29 30.02 -56.22
C LYS A 677 2.76 30.05 -56.25
N ASN A 678 2.14 31.23 -56.13
CA ASN A 678 0.68 31.38 -56.14
C ASN A 678 0.08 31.15 -57.52
N GLN A 679 0.69 31.67 -58.59
CA GLN A 679 0.25 31.41 -59.97
C GLN A 679 0.31 29.91 -60.30
N ARG A 680 1.41 29.22 -59.91
CA ARG A 680 1.53 27.77 -60.11
C ARG A 680 0.46 26.99 -59.35
N ARG A 681 0.16 27.38 -58.11
CA ARG A 681 -0.93 26.76 -57.31
C ARG A 681 -2.32 26.99 -57.91
N LYS A 682 -2.60 28.20 -58.42
CA LYS A 682 -3.85 28.52 -59.14
C LYS A 682 -4.04 27.58 -60.33
N ILE A 683 -3.03 27.47 -61.20
CA ILE A 683 -3.13 26.62 -62.39
C ILE A 683 -3.26 25.14 -62.01
N ASN A 684 -2.45 24.64 -61.06
CA ASN A 684 -2.55 23.24 -60.62
C ASN A 684 -3.94 22.90 -60.10
N THR A 685 -4.53 23.79 -59.31
CA THR A 685 -5.87 23.60 -58.76
C THR A 685 -6.93 23.64 -59.86
N LEU A 686 -6.78 24.56 -60.83
CA LEU A 686 -7.67 24.66 -61.97
C LEU A 686 -7.61 23.42 -62.87
N ILE A 687 -6.42 22.85 -63.10
CA ILE A 687 -6.25 21.62 -63.89
C ILE A 687 -7.07 20.47 -63.30
N ILE A 688 -7.09 20.31 -61.97
CA ILE A 688 -7.86 19.23 -61.32
C ILE A 688 -9.35 19.36 -61.65
N ILE A 689 -9.90 20.57 -61.52
CA ILE A 689 -11.32 20.85 -61.79
C ILE A 689 -11.63 20.72 -63.30
N ASP A 690 -10.77 21.24 -64.17
CA ASP A 690 -10.95 21.20 -65.61
C ASP A 690 -10.89 19.78 -66.19
N VAL A 691 -9.97 18.94 -65.67
CA VAL A 691 -9.86 17.53 -66.08
C VAL A 691 -11.15 16.80 -65.78
N HIS A 692 -11.70 16.98 -64.57
CA HIS A 692 -12.98 16.39 -64.19
C HIS A 692 -14.13 16.92 -65.07
N ALA A 693 -14.21 18.23 -65.27
CA ALA A 693 -15.21 18.86 -66.13
C ALA A 693 -15.15 18.34 -67.58
N ARG A 694 -13.95 18.14 -68.13
CA ARG A 694 -13.73 17.56 -69.46
C ARG A 694 -14.12 16.08 -69.50
N ASP A 695 -13.80 15.31 -68.46
CA ASP A 695 -14.15 13.89 -68.37
C ASP A 695 -15.67 13.68 -68.33
N ILE A 696 -16.42 14.57 -67.66
CA ILE A 696 -17.89 14.62 -67.70
C ILE A 696 -18.39 14.83 -69.13
N VAL A 697 -17.86 15.84 -69.82
CA VAL A 697 -18.27 16.15 -71.22
C VAL A 697 -17.89 15.00 -72.16
N ALA A 698 -16.74 14.36 -71.97
CA ALA A 698 -16.37 13.15 -72.70
C ALA A 698 -17.35 11.98 -72.41
N GLY A 699 -17.85 11.87 -71.19
CA GLY A 699 -18.96 10.99 -70.82
C GLY A 699 -20.24 11.30 -71.59
N PHE A 700 -20.61 12.57 -71.70
CA PHE A 700 -21.78 13.00 -72.49
C PHE A 700 -21.66 12.66 -73.97
N VAL A 701 -20.47 12.79 -74.56
CA VAL A 701 -20.22 12.37 -75.96
C VAL A 701 -20.38 10.86 -76.12
N ARG A 702 -19.85 10.07 -75.17
CA ARG A 702 -19.90 8.60 -75.20
C ARG A 702 -21.32 8.06 -75.02
N ASN A 703 -22.06 8.63 -74.07
CA ASN A 703 -23.42 8.23 -73.73
C ASN A 703 -24.48 8.91 -74.60
N SER A 704 -24.07 9.77 -75.53
CA SER A 704 -24.96 10.54 -76.42
C SER A 704 -25.97 11.43 -75.70
N VAL A 705 -25.59 11.99 -74.55
CA VAL A 705 -26.43 12.93 -73.77
C VAL A 705 -26.74 14.15 -74.61
N SER A 706 -28.02 14.50 -74.69
CA SER A 706 -28.57 15.43 -75.67
C SER A 706 -29.44 16.54 -75.09
N ASP A 707 -30.03 16.32 -73.91
CA ASP A 707 -30.87 17.27 -73.20
C ASP A 707 -30.29 17.62 -71.82
N ALA A 708 -30.49 18.87 -71.39
CA ALA A 708 -30.17 19.33 -70.05
C ALA A 708 -31.07 18.71 -68.97
N ASN A 709 -32.21 18.13 -69.34
CA ASN A 709 -33.07 17.40 -68.39
C ASN A 709 -32.57 15.98 -68.08
N GLU A 710 -31.54 15.50 -68.79
CA GLU A 710 -30.98 14.16 -68.54
C GLU A 710 -30.23 14.11 -67.20
N PHE A 711 -30.36 12.98 -66.50
CA PHE A 711 -29.82 12.79 -65.15
C PHE A 711 -28.30 12.98 -65.08
N GLU A 712 -27.57 12.60 -66.13
CA GLU A 712 -26.13 12.76 -66.24
C GLU A 712 -25.68 14.22 -66.10
N TRP A 713 -26.48 15.18 -66.58
CA TRP A 713 -26.24 16.62 -66.38
C TRP A 713 -26.89 17.14 -65.09
N GLU A 714 -28.10 16.70 -64.75
CA GLU A 714 -28.78 17.12 -63.53
C GLU A 714 -28.03 16.75 -62.24
N SER A 715 -27.35 15.61 -62.24
CA SER A 715 -26.53 15.13 -61.13
C SER A 715 -25.26 15.95 -60.87
N GLN A 716 -24.83 16.81 -61.79
CA GLN A 716 -23.62 17.61 -61.63
C GLN A 716 -23.85 18.84 -60.75
N LEU A 717 -22.82 19.25 -60.00
CA LEU A 717 -22.84 20.48 -59.22
C LEU A 717 -22.61 21.68 -60.15
N LYS A 718 -23.68 22.43 -60.44
CA LYS A 718 -23.73 23.51 -61.43
C LYS A 718 -23.69 24.87 -60.74
N PHE A 719 -22.93 25.81 -61.31
CA PHE A 719 -22.77 27.16 -60.77
C PHE A 719 -23.33 28.18 -61.75
N TYR A 720 -24.17 29.09 -61.26
CA TYR A 720 -24.82 30.12 -62.05
C TYR A 720 -24.57 31.49 -61.44
N TRP A 721 -24.31 32.49 -62.28
CA TRP A 721 -24.56 33.87 -61.89
C TRP A 721 -26.03 34.18 -62.19
N ASP A 722 -26.86 34.25 -61.16
CA ASP A 722 -28.26 34.61 -61.27
C ASP A 722 -28.38 36.13 -61.37
N LYS A 723 -28.96 36.62 -62.47
CA LYS A 723 -29.07 38.06 -62.73
C LYS A 723 -30.13 38.74 -61.87
N ASP A 724 -31.20 38.03 -61.55
CA ASP A 724 -32.32 38.61 -60.81
C ASP A 724 -31.97 38.73 -59.33
N LEU A 725 -31.20 37.76 -58.82
CA LEU A 725 -30.63 37.79 -57.46
C LEU A 725 -29.34 38.61 -57.37
N ASP A 726 -28.69 38.88 -58.51
CA ASP A 726 -27.33 39.43 -58.62
C ASP A 726 -26.32 38.66 -57.74
N ASP A 727 -26.42 37.33 -57.74
CA ASP A 727 -25.70 36.46 -56.83
C ASP A 727 -25.41 35.09 -57.46
N VAL A 728 -24.50 34.33 -56.86
CA VAL A 728 -24.17 32.98 -57.32
C VAL A 728 -25.15 31.96 -56.76
N ALA A 729 -25.87 31.30 -57.66
CA ALA A 729 -26.72 30.16 -57.35
C ALA A 729 -26.02 28.85 -57.72
N VAL A 730 -25.89 27.95 -56.75
CA VAL A 730 -25.36 26.60 -56.95
C VAL A 730 -26.53 25.62 -57.02
N ARG A 731 -26.65 24.83 -58.08
CA ARG A 731 -27.75 23.88 -58.27
C ARG A 731 -27.23 22.47 -58.50
N GLN A 732 -27.88 21.49 -57.89
CA GLN A 732 -27.61 20.07 -58.12
C GLN A 732 -28.88 19.28 -57.88
N CYS A 733 -29.27 18.44 -58.84
CA CYS A 733 -30.57 17.76 -58.85
C CYS A 733 -31.70 18.75 -58.54
N THR A 734 -32.47 18.51 -57.48
CA THR A 734 -33.57 19.37 -57.03
C THR A 734 -33.13 20.50 -56.07
N GLY A 735 -31.88 20.47 -55.61
CA GLY A 735 -31.34 21.41 -54.63
C GLY A 735 -30.85 22.71 -55.27
N SER A 736 -31.08 23.83 -54.57
CA SER A 736 -30.54 25.15 -54.91
C SER A 736 -29.95 25.81 -53.66
N PHE A 737 -28.68 26.20 -53.72
CA PHE A 737 -27.92 26.78 -52.63
C PHE A 737 -27.32 28.12 -53.05
N ARG A 738 -27.05 29.01 -52.09
CA ARG A 738 -26.31 30.25 -52.31
C ARG A 738 -24.83 30.04 -52.02
N TYR A 739 -23.98 30.74 -52.75
CA TYR A 739 -22.55 30.75 -52.48
C TYR A 739 -22.25 31.57 -51.20
N GLY A 740 -21.43 31.04 -50.30
CA GLY A 740 -21.25 31.61 -48.95
C GLY A 740 -20.27 32.78 -48.83
N TYR A 741 -19.42 32.98 -49.85
CA TYR A 741 -18.36 34.02 -49.87
C TYR A 741 -17.45 34.04 -48.65
N GLU A 742 -17.22 32.90 -48.01
CA GLU A 742 -16.15 32.74 -47.02
C GLU A 742 -14.79 32.69 -47.73
N TYR A 743 -13.78 33.41 -47.21
CA TYR A 743 -12.45 33.38 -47.81
C TYR A 743 -11.75 32.04 -47.57
N MET A 744 -11.59 31.25 -48.64
CA MET A 744 -10.97 29.93 -48.61
C MET A 744 -9.46 29.93 -48.95
N GLY A 745 -8.93 31.05 -49.46
CA GLY A 745 -7.56 31.14 -49.98
C GLY A 745 -7.23 30.12 -51.07
N LEU A 746 -5.95 29.81 -51.27
CA LEU A 746 -5.46 28.85 -52.27
C LEU A 746 -5.29 27.43 -51.69
N ASN A 747 -6.33 26.93 -51.03
CA ASN A 747 -6.29 25.70 -50.25
C ASN A 747 -6.56 24.41 -51.06
N GLY A 748 -5.98 24.32 -52.27
CA GLY A 748 -6.06 23.17 -53.18
C GLY A 748 -7.48 22.65 -53.47
N ARG A 749 -7.57 21.59 -54.27
CA ARG A 749 -8.81 20.83 -54.50
C ARG A 749 -8.50 19.34 -54.48
N LEU A 750 -9.45 18.54 -54.02
CA LEU A 750 -9.31 17.08 -54.09
C LEU A 750 -9.55 16.62 -55.53
N VAL A 751 -8.92 15.50 -55.89
CA VAL A 751 -9.21 14.85 -57.17
C VAL A 751 -10.60 14.24 -57.10
N ILE A 752 -11.48 14.67 -57.99
CA ILE A 752 -12.86 14.23 -58.04
C ILE A 752 -12.94 12.87 -58.74
N THR A 753 -13.52 11.90 -58.06
CA THR A 753 -13.76 10.53 -58.51
C THR A 753 -15.26 10.22 -58.57
N PRO A 754 -15.70 9.15 -59.28
CA PRO A 754 -17.11 8.75 -59.27
C PRO A 754 -17.66 8.38 -57.88
N LEU A 755 -16.80 8.11 -56.89
CA LEU A 755 -17.22 7.91 -55.51
C LEU A 755 -17.48 9.23 -54.81
N THR A 756 -16.59 10.22 -54.96
CA THR A 756 -16.79 11.55 -54.38
C THR A 756 -18.02 12.24 -54.98
N ASP A 757 -18.29 12.06 -56.28
CA ASP A 757 -19.51 12.61 -56.91
C ASP A 757 -20.79 12.05 -56.27
N ARG A 758 -20.85 10.73 -56.06
CA ARG A 758 -21.97 10.09 -55.35
C ARG A 758 -22.12 10.63 -53.93
N CYS A 759 -21.01 10.82 -53.21
CA CYS A 759 -21.06 11.43 -51.88
C CYS A 759 -21.61 12.87 -51.95
N VAL A 760 -21.12 13.70 -52.89
CA VAL A 760 -21.59 15.07 -53.06
C VAL A 760 -23.08 15.13 -53.39
N ILE A 761 -23.57 14.31 -54.33
CA ILE A 761 -25.01 14.22 -54.66
C ILE A 761 -25.83 13.84 -53.42
N THR A 762 -25.37 12.87 -52.64
CA THR A 762 -26.09 12.43 -51.44
C THR A 762 -26.13 13.54 -50.38
N LEU A 763 -25.02 14.24 -50.17
CA LEU A 763 -24.92 15.34 -49.20
C LEU A 763 -25.79 16.53 -49.61
N THR A 764 -25.77 16.94 -50.88
CA THR A 764 -26.61 18.06 -51.37
C THR A 764 -28.09 17.69 -51.40
N GLN A 765 -28.44 16.44 -51.70
CA GLN A 765 -29.82 15.99 -51.60
C GLN A 765 -30.29 15.99 -50.14
N ALA A 766 -29.47 15.53 -49.18
CA ALA A 766 -29.79 15.58 -47.75
C ALA A 766 -29.97 17.03 -47.27
N LEU A 767 -29.10 17.95 -47.70
CA LEU A 767 -29.21 19.39 -47.41
C LEU A 767 -30.51 19.99 -47.97
N THR A 768 -30.97 19.53 -49.13
CA THR A 768 -32.25 19.95 -49.72
C THR A 768 -33.43 19.55 -48.84
N PHE A 769 -33.33 18.43 -48.12
CA PHE A 769 -34.32 17.98 -47.13
C PHE A 769 -34.06 18.50 -45.72
N HIS A 770 -33.15 19.47 -45.53
CA HIS A 770 -32.74 19.99 -44.23
C HIS A 770 -32.20 18.91 -43.27
N MET A 771 -31.58 17.87 -43.82
CA MET A 771 -30.96 16.77 -43.06
C MET A 771 -29.43 16.87 -43.08
N GLY A 772 -28.80 16.30 -42.06
CA GLY A 772 -27.35 16.08 -42.03
C GLY A 772 -26.95 14.85 -42.87
N GLY A 773 -25.67 14.79 -43.24
CA GLY A 773 -25.09 13.65 -43.94
C GLY A 773 -24.11 12.88 -43.05
N ALA A 774 -24.21 11.55 -43.03
CA ALA A 774 -23.32 10.67 -42.27
C ALA A 774 -22.51 9.76 -43.21
N PRO A 775 -21.42 10.26 -43.84
CA PRO A 775 -20.56 9.42 -44.68
C PRO A 775 -19.84 8.39 -43.81
N ALA A 776 -20.10 7.10 -44.06
CA ALA A 776 -19.51 5.98 -43.33
C ALA A 776 -18.50 5.20 -44.18
N GLY A 777 -17.44 4.69 -43.55
CA GLY A 777 -16.41 3.89 -44.20
C GLY A 777 -15.13 3.77 -43.36
N PRO A 778 -14.16 2.95 -43.80
CA PRO A 778 -12.89 2.72 -43.08
C PRO A 778 -12.11 4.01 -42.78
N ALA A 779 -11.19 3.94 -41.82
CA ALA A 779 -10.30 5.07 -41.50
C ALA A 779 -9.41 5.42 -42.72
N GLY A 780 -9.12 6.71 -42.91
CA GLY A 780 -8.24 7.18 -43.98
C GLY A 780 -8.83 7.21 -45.40
N THR A 781 -10.13 6.94 -45.59
CA THR A 781 -10.77 6.96 -46.92
C THR A 781 -11.22 8.34 -47.42
N GLY A 782 -10.79 9.43 -46.76
CA GLY A 782 -11.09 10.79 -47.20
C GLY A 782 -12.52 11.29 -46.94
N LYS A 783 -13.23 10.71 -45.95
CA LYS A 783 -14.61 11.10 -45.58
C LYS A 783 -14.71 12.58 -45.18
N THR A 784 -13.97 12.96 -44.15
CA THR A 784 -13.86 14.33 -43.63
C THR A 784 -13.41 15.30 -44.73
N GLU A 785 -12.47 14.85 -45.56
CA GLU A 785 -11.87 15.65 -46.62
C GLU A 785 -12.85 15.90 -47.77
N THR A 786 -13.69 14.93 -48.11
CA THR A 786 -14.77 15.09 -49.10
C THR A 786 -15.80 16.11 -48.64
N VAL A 787 -16.20 16.08 -47.36
CA VAL A 787 -17.13 17.07 -46.78
C VAL A 787 -16.50 18.47 -46.77
N LYS A 788 -15.22 18.59 -46.38
CA LYS A 788 -14.49 19.87 -46.42
C LYS A 788 -14.38 20.41 -47.84
N ASP A 789 -14.10 19.57 -48.84
CA ASP A 789 -13.97 20.04 -50.23
C ASP A 789 -15.31 20.51 -50.81
N LEU A 790 -16.42 19.84 -50.47
CA LEU A 790 -17.76 20.33 -50.80
C LEU A 790 -18.06 21.68 -50.12
N ALA A 791 -17.76 21.84 -48.83
CA ALA A 791 -17.93 23.11 -48.14
C ALA A 791 -17.08 24.23 -48.77
N LYS A 792 -15.83 23.92 -49.15
CA LYS A 792 -14.97 24.82 -49.94
C LYS A 792 -15.56 25.14 -51.30
N ALA A 793 -16.26 24.21 -51.96
CA ALA A 793 -16.91 24.44 -53.26
C ALA A 793 -18.11 25.40 -53.13
N LEU A 794 -18.83 25.35 -52.01
CA LEU A 794 -19.93 26.26 -51.70
C LEU A 794 -19.48 27.56 -51.01
N ALA A 795 -18.18 27.69 -50.68
CA ALA A 795 -17.60 28.76 -49.87
C ALA A 795 -18.32 28.96 -48.52
N ILE A 796 -18.63 27.86 -47.84
CA ILE A 796 -19.22 27.83 -46.49
C ILE A 796 -18.14 27.40 -45.49
N PRO A 797 -17.99 28.07 -44.34
CA PRO A 797 -17.03 27.66 -43.32
C PRO A 797 -17.40 26.27 -42.78
N CYS A 798 -16.40 25.39 -42.67
CA CYS A 798 -16.55 24.04 -42.14
C CYS A 798 -15.61 23.85 -40.96
N PHE A 799 -16.17 23.70 -39.76
CA PHE A 799 -15.44 23.44 -38.52
C PHE A 799 -15.41 21.95 -38.26
N VAL A 800 -14.22 21.43 -38.01
CA VAL A 800 -14.03 20.00 -37.78
C VAL A 800 -13.64 19.76 -36.34
N THR A 801 -14.47 19.01 -35.64
CA THR A 801 -14.28 18.65 -34.24
C THR A 801 -13.99 17.16 -34.16
N ASN A 802 -12.89 16.80 -33.49
CA ASN A 802 -12.62 15.40 -33.20
C ASN A 802 -13.37 15.00 -31.93
N CYS A 803 -14.21 13.98 -32.01
CA CYS A 803 -15.01 13.51 -30.90
C CYS A 803 -14.22 12.45 -30.10
N GLY A 804 -14.01 12.72 -28.81
CA GLY A 804 -13.38 11.78 -27.89
C GLY A 804 -14.24 11.54 -26.66
N GLU A 805 -13.81 10.62 -25.80
CA GLU A 805 -14.53 10.22 -24.58
C GLU A 805 -14.77 11.39 -23.61
N GLY A 806 -13.91 12.42 -23.63
CA GLY A 806 -14.06 13.62 -22.79
C GLY A 806 -15.01 14.70 -23.32
N LEU A 807 -15.73 14.47 -24.43
CA LEU A 807 -16.65 15.45 -25.00
C LEU A 807 -18.02 15.37 -24.30
N ASP A 808 -18.38 16.42 -23.55
CA ASP A 808 -19.66 16.48 -22.83
C ASP A 808 -20.78 17.16 -23.65
N PHE A 809 -22.02 16.97 -23.20
CA PHE A 809 -23.19 17.56 -23.87
C PHE A 809 -23.18 19.10 -23.84
N LYS A 810 -22.52 19.71 -22.84
CA LYS A 810 -22.37 21.17 -22.75
C LYS A 810 -21.43 21.71 -23.81
N ALA A 811 -20.29 21.06 -24.04
CA ALA A 811 -19.38 21.41 -25.12
C ALA A 811 -20.05 21.24 -26.48
N MET A 812 -20.81 20.16 -26.68
CA MET A 812 -21.60 19.96 -27.91
C MET A 812 -22.65 21.07 -28.10
N GLY A 813 -23.39 21.43 -27.05
CA GLY A 813 -24.37 22.53 -27.09
C GLY A 813 -23.72 23.88 -27.44
N SER A 814 -22.53 24.15 -26.93
CA SER A 814 -21.73 25.33 -27.25
C SER A 814 -21.28 25.36 -28.72
N ILE A 815 -20.80 24.22 -29.24
CA ILE A 815 -20.42 24.07 -30.66
C ILE A 815 -21.63 24.29 -31.57
N PHE A 816 -22.77 23.65 -31.27
CA PHE A 816 -23.98 23.80 -32.06
C PHE A 816 -24.52 25.24 -32.04
N SER A 817 -24.47 25.90 -30.88
CA SER A 817 -24.82 27.33 -30.76
C SER A 817 -23.98 28.20 -31.69
N GLY A 818 -22.67 27.95 -31.75
CA GLY A 818 -21.77 28.60 -32.72
C GLY A 818 -22.11 28.28 -34.17
N LEU A 819 -22.31 27.00 -34.51
CA LEU A 819 -22.60 26.56 -35.89
C LEU A 819 -23.88 27.20 -36.44
N ILE A 820 -24.97 27.20 -35.64
CA ILE A 820 -26.27 27.72 -36.03
C ILE A 820 -26.19 29.24 -36.23
N GLN A 821 -25.55 29.97 -35.31
CA GLN A 821 -25.46 31.43 -35.40
C GLN A 821 -24.57 31.91 -36.56
N ILE A 822 -23.52 31.16 -36.92
CA ILE A 822 -22.67 31.49 -38.08
C ILE A 822 -23.34 31.09 -39.41
N GLY A 823 -24.15 30.04 -39.40
CA GLY A 823 -24.56 29.32 -40.62
C GLY A 823 -23.41 28.50 -41.20
N ALA A 824 -22.59 27.90 -40.33
CA ALA A 824 -21.43 27.09 -40.70
C ALA A 824 -21.77 25.60 -40.74
N TRP A 825 -20.92 24.82 -41.42
CA TRP A 825 -20.99 23.36 -41.37
C TRP A 825 -20.12 22.84 -40.22
N GLY A 826 -20.64 21.86 -39.50
CA GLY A 826 -19.89 21.10 -38.50
C GLY A 826 -19.60 19.70 -39.01
N CYS A 827 -18.34 19.28 -38.98
CA CYS A 827 -17.93 17.91 -39.27
C CYS A 827 -17.39 17.29 -37.98
N PHE A 828 -18.14 16.34 -37.44
CA PHE A 828 -17.79 15.63 -36.21
C PHE A 828 -17.08 14.32 -36.57
N ASP A 829 -15.76 14.32 -36.46
CA ASP A 829 -14.95 13.13 -36.73
C ASP A 829 -14.95 12.20 -35.52
N GLU A 830 -14.79 10.90 -35.76
CA GLU A 830 -14.83 9.86 -34.72
C GLU A 830 -16.07 9.92 -33.81
N PHE A 831 -17.22 10.36 -34.34
CA PHE A 831 -18.48 10.54 -33.58
C PHE A 831 -18.92 9.31 -32.78
N ASN A 832 -18.53 8.12 -33.22
CA ASN A 832 -18.79 6.85 -32.54
C ASN A 832 -17.98 6.62 -31.24
N ARG A 833 -17.07 7.54 -30.86
CA ARG A 833 -16.31 7.50 -29.60
C ARG A 833 -16.97 8.28 -28.46
N ILE A 834 -18.07 8.98 -28.73
CA ILE A 834 -18.84 9.69 -27.71
C ILE A 834 -19.59 8.66 -26.86
N GLU A 835 -19.66 8.89 -25.55
CA GLU A 835 -20.42 8.06 -24.63
C GLU A 835 -21.91 8.04 -24.98
N ALA A 836 -22.55 6.89 -24.79
CA ALA A 836 -23.97 6.70 -25.14
C ALA A 836 -24.91 7.66 -24.39
N GLU A 837 -24.56 8.03 -23.16
CA GLU A 837 -25.33 8.99 -22.35
C GLU A 837 -25.29 10.38 -22.98
N VAL A 838 -24.12 10.84 -23.44
CA VAL A 838 -23.98 12.13 -24.13
C VAL A 838 -24.66 12.12 -25.49
N LEU A 839 -24.67 10.99 -26.21
CA LEU A 839 -25.38 10.86 -27.48
C LEU A 839 -26.90 10.91 -27.33
N SER A 840 -27.43 10.53 -26.17
CA SER A 840 -28.87 10.53 -25.91
C SER A 840 -29.43 11.92 -25.58
N VAL A 841 -28.60 12.82 -25.08
CA VAL A 841 -28.94 14.20 -24.70
C VAL A 841 -28.88 15.10 -25.93
#